data_AF-A0A3R6PPC9-F1
#
_entry.id   AF-A0A3R6PPC9-F1
#
_cell.length_a   1.000
_cell.length_b   1.000
_cell.length_c   1.000
_cell.angle_alpha   90.00
_cell.angle_beta   90.00
_cell.angle_gamma   90.00
#
_symmetry.space_group_name_H-M   'P 1'
#
loop_
_entity.id
_entity.type
_entity.pdbx_description
1 polymer ?
#
loop_
_entity_poly.entity_id
_entity_poly.type
_entity_poly.pdbx_seq_one_letter_code
_entity_poly.pdbx_strand_id
1 'polypeptide(L)'
;MSLTRRTFIKSGMMSILSLPLMQGCRFAQNGTGTDEEDRLYMLFQNPPVTSKPFVRWWWNGDKVTAKEIFRELDIMKAAGIGGVEINPIRFPGGDDLGIPSLEWLSPEWIEMVKTALKGAEERGMICDIIVGSGWPFGGEFLQPEEQTQLMTQTAQKVKGPGKIQLKTVDLLKDASPQVGSKYEGSISELHSLCLAPVEMNTFSPGKDIPFEKGAEVITVELPEGEHILYALVKVTGFQAVINGAPGAAGPVLNHYNQVAVEKFLNRMSDHLFPAIQGLKGFRAMFCDSMELEGANWCHDFTKEFQQRRGYDVTPYLPFILYKVGHMGHAIEGVAATTLSGKAKEEVDRVRYDFFVTCMDIVKDRFLKPYTQWCNKYNFKSRVQAYGREFHPLEASFEVDIPECETWFWNADSCDKDAFVKSPTNTNVNKFVASAAHYSGKRLVSCEEITNTSNAFNASLEKIKMTGDQSNLSGVTHSILHGFNYSPREVPFPGWIMYGAFLNERNSWWPYFNLWATYKSRVSTVLQESDFFADIAVMHPLADMWTIHGPQRDPFPSLHYPSYQYHVWEAIHQNGNSCDYISENVIQQSSFKKGNLIFNNRKYNTLMLLEVESMMPATAETLVEFVKVGGKLIFVGKEPHKSPGFKDHDANDERVRQAISRIKESYPSQVFFVEAPVEMISWFRQIQQQCGIVPYMKIDAPSPYISQIRHQTGDKDIYFITNCNPEDEIRIQATFAANGRTPWLWNPETGERSPYPVSSGSTLQIDLEPAASRLIVFEELKDSKISLPALPLQSSSPVELNGWTVRMAHINGESTKRELDTLVDFSVKSETQSFSGNLYYEKTVENTAGFYYLDLGKVYGVSEVTLNGENLGCKWYGNHVYQLPEHLAKAPVKSLQIKITTTVGNYLKATPENKIGQAWTHHQKWAPTGMLGPVKLM
;
A
#
# COMPACT_ATOMS: atom_id res chain seq x y z
N MET A 1 24.99 -0.69 -61.32
CA MET A 1 25.33 0.51 -62.12
C MET A 1 24.99 1.73 -61.31
N SER A 2 25.90 2.70 -61.31
CA SER A 2 25.96 3.89 -60.47
C SER A 2 25.04 5.04 -60.89
N LEU A 3 24.89 6.02 -59.97
CA LEU A 3 24.52 7.44 -60.15
C LEU A 3 23.03 7.81 -59.97
N THR A 4 22.62 8.90 -59.32
CA THR A 4 23.13 9.77 -58.24
C THR A 4 22.03 10.80 -57.94
N ARG A 5 22.05 11.36 -56.73
CA ARG A 5 21.35 12.59 -56.31
C ARG A 5 21.68 13.77 -57.25
N ARG A 6 20.66 14.34 -57.92
CA ARG A 6 20.41 15.78 -58.15
C ARG A 6 19.71 16.03 -59.49
N THR A 7 18.37 16.04 -59.46
CA THR A 7 17.60 17.03 -60.24
C THR A 7 16.35 17.38 -59.45
N PHE A 8 16.51 18.41 -58.63
CA PHE A 8 15.51 19.05 -57.77
C PHE A 8 15.05 20.32 -58.51
N ILE A 9 13.73 20.53 -58.55
CA ILE A 9 12.99 21.74 -58.95
C ILE A 9 12.83 22.00 -60.47
N LYS A 10 11.58 21.88 -60.97
CA LYS A 10 10.81 23.00 -61.56
C LYS A 10 9.39 22.57 -61.97
N SER A 11 8.40 23.13 -61.26
CA SER A 11 7.10 23.67 -61.72
C SER A 11 6.08 22.72 -62.37
N GLY A 12 4.78 22.69 -62.03
CA GLY A 12 3.90 23.51 -61.19
C GLY A 12 2.55 22.78 -60.97
N MET A 13 1.83 23.07 -59.86
CA MET A 13 0.51 23.77 -59.76
C MET A 13 -0.63 23.12 -60.58
N MET A 14 -1.86 22.86 -60.14
CA MET A 14 -2.76 23.13 -58.98
C MET A 14 -3.98 22.18 -59.19
N SER A 15 -4.66 21.59 -58.19
CA SER A 15 -5.92 22.05 -57.55
C SER A 15 -6.43 20.90 -56.64
N ILE A 16 -6.43 20.99 -55.30
CA ILE A 16 -7.48 21.43 -54.34
C ILE A 16 -8.78 20.60 -54.35
N LEU A 17 -9.03 19.88 -53.23
CA LEU A 17 -10.26 19.79 -52.41
C LEU A 17 -10.00 18.75 -51.28
N SER A 18 -9.49 19.16 -50.11
CA SER A 18 -10.19 19.49 -48.86
C SER A 18 -10.67 18.28 -48.02
N LEU A 19 -9.89 17.95 -46.98
CA LEU A 19 -10.23 17.13 -45.80
C LEU A 19 -10.02 18.00 -44.54
N PRO A 20 -10.89 17.95 -43.51
CA PRO A 20 -10.77 18.80 -42.33
C PRO A 20 -9.86 18.18 -41.25
N LEU A 21 -8.93 19.01 -40.77
CA LEU A 21 -8.42 19.17 -39.40
C LEU A 21 -8.44 17.96 -38.43
N MET A 22 -7.28 17.30 -38.29
CA MET A 22 -6.82 16.80 -36.99
C MET A 22 -5.94 17.87 -36.34
N GLN A 23 -6.44 18.55 -35.31
CA GLN A 23 -5.60 19.30 -34.37
C GLN A 23 -5.19 18.37 -33.24
N GLY A 24 -4.07 17.66 -33.43
CA GLY A 24 -3.19 17.33 -32.31
C GLY A 24 -2.40 18.59 -31.97
N CYS A 25 -2.77 19.28 -30.90
CA CYS A 25 -1.95 20.38 -30.38
C CYS A 25 -0.65 19.81 -29.79
N ARG A 26 0.35 19.64 -30.66
CA ARG A 26 1.76 19.79 -30.29
C ARG A 26 1.98 21.27 -30.01
N PHE A 27 2.10 21.66 -28.75
CA PHE A 27 2.76 22.91 -28.42
C PHE A 27 4.27 22.69 -28.58
N ALA A 28 4.78 23.03 -29.77
CA ALA A 28 6.17 23.35 -29.96
C ALA A 28 6.38 24.83 -29.61
N GLN A 29 7.40 25.06 -28.79
CA GLN A 29 7.89 26.33 -28.29
C GLN A 29 7.95 27.41 -29.38
N ASN A 30 7.32 28.55 -29.08
CA ASN A 30 7.81 29.88 -29.41
C ASN A 30 7.14 30.87 -28.45
N GLY A 31 7.55 30.79 -27.19
CA GLY A 31 7.38 31.80 -26.16
C GLY A 31 8.76 32.05 -25.58
N THR A 32 9.20 33.30 -25.61
CA THR A 32 10.47 33.79 -25.06
C THR A 32 10.73 33.26 -23.65
N GLY A 33 11.94 32.77 -23.40
CA GLY A 33 12.31 32.07 -22.18
C GLY A 33 12.11 32.88 -20.90
N THR A 34 11.30 32.31 -20.00
CA THR A 34 11.30 32.51 -18.53
C THR A 34 10.47 31.43 -17.79
N ASP A 35 9.55 30.70 -18.44
CA ASP A 35 8.56 29.85 -17.73
C ASP A 35 8.93 28.36 -17.47
N GLU A 36 9.96 27.78 -18.10
CA GLU A 36 10.32 26.37 -17.83
C GLU A 36 11.14 26.17 -16.54
N GLU A 37 11.80 27.22 -16.03
CA GLU A 37 12.83 27.08 -14.98
C GLU A 37 12.30 26.78 -13.58
N ASP A 38 10.99 26.97 -13.30
CA ASP A 38 10.38 26.71 -12.00
C ASP A 38 9.09 25.88 -12.07
N ARG A 39 8.99 25.03 -13.11
CA ARG A 39 7.81 24.18 -13.37
C ARG A 39 7.38 23.37 -12.15
N LEU A 40 8.32 22.80 -11.39
CA LEU A 40 8.00 22.02 -10.20
C LEU A 40 7.28 22.86 -9.15
N TYR A 41 7.73 24.09 -8.89
CA TYR A 41 7.11 24.96 -7.91
C TYR A 41 5.72 25.41 -8.37
N MET A 42 5.55 25.71 -9.66
CA MET A 42 4.22 26.02 -10.22
C MET A 42 3.22 24.88 -10.05
N LEU A 43 3.66 23.63 -10.30
CA LEU A 43 2.85 22.44 -10.06
C LEU A 43 2.59 22.20 -8.57
N PHE A 44 3.58 22.44 -7.71
CA PHE A 44 3.40 22.37 -6.27
C PHE A 44 2.37 23.38 -5.76
N GLN A 45 2.37 24.62 -6.27
CA GLN A 45 1.35 25.61 -5.94
C GLN A 45 -0.03 25.20 -6.45
N ASN A 46 -0.09 24.62 -7.66
CA ASN A 46 -1.32 24.23 -8.35
C ASN A 46 -1.28 22.76 -8.79
N PRO A 47 -1.48 21.80 -7.86
CA PRO A 47 -1.40 20.38 -8.17
C PRO A 47 -2.32 19.95 -9.31
N PRO A 48 -1.81 19.17 -10.29
CA PRO A 48 -2.65 18.62 -11.33
C PRO A 48 -3.64 17.60 -10.73
N VAL A 49 -4.74 17.34 -11.43
CA VAL A 49 -5.77 16.39 -10.97
C VAL A 49 -5.23 14.98 -10.71
N THR A 50 -4.17 14.58 -11.44
CA THR A 50 -3.49 13.29 -11.29
C THR A 50 -2.68 13.13 -10.00
N SER A 51 -2.42 14.23 -9.29
CA SER A 51 -1.73 14.22 -8.00
C SER A 51 -2.69 14.38 -6.81
N LYS A 52 -3.97 14.66 -7.08
CA LYS A 52 -5.01 14.75 -6.05
C LYS A 52 -5.40 13.36 -5.55
N PRO A 53 -5.79 13.20 -4.27
CA PRO A 53 -6.31 11.94 -3.79
C PRO A 53 -7.59 11.56 -4.54
N PHE A 54 -7.72 10.28 -4.84
CA PHE A 54 -8.95 9.66 -5.31
C PHE A 54 -9.63 8.94 -4.15
N VAL A 55 -10.85 8.47 -4.35
CA VAL A 55 -11.53 7.59 -3.40
C VAL A 55 -11.96 6.31 -4.09
N ARG A 56 -11.86 5.19 -3.37
CA ARG A 56 -12.61 3.98 -3.69
C ARG A 56 -14.07 4.23 -3.34
N TRP A 57 -14.93 4.31 -4.35
CA TRP A 57 -16.33 4.69 -4.21
C TRP A 57 -17.19 3.43 -4.19
N TRP A 58 -17.54 3.01 -2.97
CA TRP A 58 -18.29 1.79 -2.72
C TRP A 58 -19.74 1.92 -3.15
N TRP A 59 -20.10 1.32 -4.27
CA TRP A 59 -21.49 1.20 -4.72
C TRP A 59 -22.18 0.08 -3.95
N ASN A 60 -22.63 0.42 -2.73
CA ASN A 60 -23.20 -0.50 -1.76
C ASN A 60 -24.46 -1.21 -2.31
N GLY A 61 -24.33 -2.53 -2.52
CA GLY A 61 -25.37 -3.39 -3.09
C GLY A 61 -25.74 -3.05 -4.53
N ASP A 62 -24.94 -2.26 -5.24
CA ASP A 62 -25.29 -1.59 -6.50
C ASP A 62 -26.65 -0.86 -6.44
N LYS A 63 -27.02 -0.36 -5.26
CA LYS A 63 -28.25 0.40 -5.03
C LYS A 63 -28.01 1.88 -5.30
N VAL A 64 -27.84 2.24 -6.57
CA VAL A 64 -27.41 3.58 -6.99
C VAL A 64 -28.47 4.34 -7.80
N THR A 65 -28.44 5.67 -7.72
CA THR A 65 -29.34 6.56 -8.47
C THR A 65 -28.58 7.73 -9.09
N ALA A 66 -29.04 8.21 -10.24
CA ALA A 66 -28.39 9.32 -10.94
C ALA A 66 -28.34 10.64 -10.14
N LYS A 67 -29.36 10.92 -9.32
CA LYS A 67 -29.40 12.13 -8.47
C LYS A 67 -28.28 12.10 -7.44
N GLU A 68 -28.06 10.95 -6.83
CA GLU A 68 -27.15 10.78 -5.70
C GLU A 68 -25.69 10.66 -6.15
N ILE A 69 -25.39 9.80 -7.12
CA ILE A 69 -24.81 10.26 -8.39
C ILE A 69 -23.95 11.54 -8.37
N PHE A 70 -24.59 12.56 -8.93
CA PHE A 70 -24.06 13.92 -9.05
C PHE A 70 -23.81 14.59 -7.70
N ARG A 71 -24.66 14.36 -6.70
CA ARG A 71 -24.52 14.96 -5.36
C ARG A 71 -23.21 14.55 -4.69
N GLU A 72 -22.89 13.26 -4.68
CA GLU A 72 -21.67 12.77 -4.06
C GLU A 72 -20.44 13.23 -4.84
N LEU A 73 -20.50 13.28 -6.17
CA LEU A 73 -19.43 13.87 -6.98
C LEU A 73 -19.20 15.37 -6.67
N ASP A 74 -20.27 16.15 -6.43
CA ASP A 74 -20.15 17.55 -5.98
C ASP A 74 -19.47 17.66 -4.62
N ILE A 75 -19.84 16.80 -3.68
CA ILE A 75 -19.25 16.74 -2.34
C ILE A 75 -17.77 16.38 -2.39
N MET A 76 -17.42 15.34 -3.16
CA MET A 76 -16.04 14.92 -3.33
C MET A 76 -15.21 16.02 -3.99
N LYS A 77 -15.73 16.65 -5.04
CA LYS A 77 -15.05 17.75 -5.73
C LYS A 77 -14.77 18.92 -4.79
N ALA A 78 -15.75 19.33 -3.99
CA ALA A 78 -15.60 20.41 -3.02
C ALA A 78 -14.58 20.09 -1.92
N ALA A 79 -14.48 18.81 -1.54
CA ALA A 79 -13.52 18.30 -0.58
C ALA A 79 -12.08 18.17 -1.14
N GLY A 80 -11.85 18.49 -2.42
CA GLY A 80 -10.53 18.44 -3.06
C GLY A 80 -10.15 17.09 -3.65
N ILE A 81 -11.08 16.14 -3.73
CA ILE A 81 -10.87 14.83 -4.36
C ILE A 81 -10.78 15.01 -5.88
N GLY A 82 -9.76 14.38 -6.49
CA GLY A 82 -9.48 14.49 -7.92
C GLY A 82 -10.14 13.42 -8.78
N GLY A 83 -10.57 12.31 -8.18
CA GLY A 83 -11.13 11.19 -8.92
C GLY A 83 -11.80 10.15 -8.04
N VAL A 84 -12.48 9.22 -8.69
CA VAL A 84 -13.21 8.13 -8.06
C VAL A 84 -12.86 6.81 -8.74
N GLU A 85 -12.81 5.73 -7.97
CA GLU A 85 -12.83 4.36 -8.46
C GLU A 85 -14.20 3.78 -8.18
N ILE A 86 -14.99 3.51 -9.23
CA ILE A 86 -16.30 2.86 -9.07
C ILE A 86 -16.05 1.41 -8.65
N ASN A 87 -16.58 1.03 -7.49
CA ASN A 87 -16.37 -0.29 -6.92
C ASN A 87 -17.70 -0.88 -6.41
N PRO A 88 -18.40 -1.67 -7.25
CA PRO A 88 -19.57 -2.44 -6.84
C PRO A 88 -19.23 -3.41 -5.71
N ILE A 89 -20.03 -3.41 -4.64
CA ILE A 89 -19.82 -4.26 -3.47
C ILE A 89 -21.15 -4.71 -2.87
N ARG A 90 -21.17 -5.79 -2.09
CA ARG A 90 -22.38 -6.27 -1.39
C ARG A 90 -23.02 -5.16 -0.54
N PHE A 91 -24.32 -5.25 -0.32
CA PHE A 91 -25.00 -4.32 0.57
C PHE A 91 -24.58 -4.54 2.04
N PRO A 92 -24.16 -3.51 2.78
CA PRO A 92 -23.74 -3.66 4.18
C PRO A 92 -24.91 -3.90 5.15
N GLY A 93 -26.16 -3.77 4.69
CA GLY A 93 -27.38 -3.84 5.50
C GLY A 93 -27.87 -2.46 5.94
N GLY A 94 -29.00 -2.43 6.66
CA GLY A 94 -29.70 -1.20 7.05
C GLY A 94 -30.94 -0.92 6.21
N ASP A 95 -31.49 0.28 6.34
CA ASP A 95 -32.61 0.76 5.52
C ASP A 95 -32.11 1.03 4.09
N ASP A 96 -32.58 0.25 3.13
CA ASP A 96 -32.19 0.34 1.73
C ASP A 96 -33.06 1.31 0.91
N LEU A 97 -34.01 1.99 1.58
CA LEU A 97 -34.97 2.93 1.00
C LEU A 97 -35.84 2.31 -0.13
N GLY A 98 -35.90 0.99 -0.23
CA GLY A 98 -36.53 0.29 -1.35
C GLY A 98 -35.82 0.49 -2.70
N ILE A 99 -34.57 0.96 -2.70
CA ILE A 99 -33.79 1.14 -3.93
C ILE A 99 -33.40 -0.26 -4.46
N PRO A 100 -33.74 -0.61 -5.71
CA PRO A 100 -33.39 -1.92 -6.26
C PRO A 100 -31.87 -2.03 -6.45
N SER A 101 -31.35 -3.24 -6.23
CA SER A 101 -29.98 -3.56 -6.63
C SER A 101 -29.92 -3.72 -8.14
N LEU A 102 -28.90 -3.16 -8.77
CA LEU A 102 -28.61 -3.36 -10.19
C LEU A 102 -27.66 -4.55 -10.35
N GLU A 103 -27.82 -5.33 -11.41
CA GLU A 103 -26.92 -6.45 -11.72
C GLU A 103 -25.72 -5.94 -12.50
N TRP A 104 -24.51 -6.40 -12.16
CA TRP A 104 -23.28 -6.02 -12.86
C TRP A 104 -23.39 -6.29 -14.37
N LEU A 105 -23.08 -5.27 -15.18
CA LEU A 105 -23.22 -5.24 -16.65
C LEU A 105 -24.66 -5.30 -17.20
N SER A 106 -25.69 -5.17 -16.37
CA SER A 106 -27.07 -4.93 -16.84
C SER A 106 -27.19 -3.57 -17.55
N PRO A 107 -28.17 -3.40 -18.47
CA PRO A 107 -28.41 -2.09 -19.10
C PRO A 107 -28.59 -0.95 -18.08
N GLU A 108 -29.31 -1.21 -16.99
CA GLU A 108 -29.58 -0.23 -15.93
C GLU A 108 -28.31 0.17 -15.18
N TRP A 109 -27.45 -0.81 -14.86
CA TRP A 109 -26.14 -0.55 -14.25
C TRP A 109 -25.22 0.26 -15.17
N ILE A 110 -25.19 -0.08 -16.46
CA ILE A 110 -24.40 0.64 -17.47
C ILE A 110 -24.86 2.11 -17.59
N GLU A 111 -26.15 2.41 -17.50
CA GLU A 111 -26.64 3.79 -17.49
C GLU A 111 -26.17 4.57 -16.26
N MET A 112 -26.06 3.93 -15.08
CA MET A 112 -25.50 4.56 -13.89
C MET A 112 -23.99 4.82 -14.04
N VAL A 113 -23.25 3.90 -14.65
CA VAL A 113 -21.83 4.10 -14.97
C VAL A 113 -21.64 5.27 -15.95
N LYS A 114 -22.45 5.36 -17.01
CA LYS A 114 -22.44 6.51 -17.94
C LYS A 114 -22.74 7.82 -17.21
N THR A 115 -23.68 7.78 -16.27
CA THR A 115 -24.02 8.94 -15.43
C THR A 115 -22.82 9.39 -14.59
N ALA A 116 -22.13 8.45 -13.94
CA ALA A 116 -20.94 8.74 -13.15
C ALA A 116 -19.79 9.29 -14.02
N LEU A 117 -19.51 8.68 -15.17
CA LEU A 117 -18.49 9.14 -16.11
C LEU A 117 -18.76 10.57 -16.58
N LYS A 118 -20.00 10.87 -17.01
CA LYS A 118 -20.40 12.22 -17.43
C LYS A 118 -20.29 13.22 -16.26
N GLY A 119 -20.78 12.84 -15.08
CA GLY A 119 -20.74 13.70 -13.89
C GLY A 119 -19.32 14.04 -13.46
N ALA A 120 -18.40 13.07 -13.53
CA ALA A 120 -16.99 13.27 -13.22
C ALA A 120 -16.31 14.15 -14.28
N GLU A 121 -16.59 13.92 -15.57
CA GLU A 121 -16.06 14.74 -16.67
C GLU A 121 -16.45 16.22 -16.52
N GLU A 122 -17.74 16.50 -16.26
CA GLU A 122 -18.27 17.86 -16.02
C GLU A 122 -17.59 18.57 -14.84
N ARG A 123 -17.09 17.80 -13.85
CA ARG A 123 -16.38 18.30 -12.66
C ARG A 123 -14.86 18.30 -12.82
N GLY A 124 -14.34 17.88 -13.97
CA GLY A 124 -12.90 17.74 -14.22
C GLY A 124 -12.25 16.71 -13.31
N MET A 125 -12.98 15.66 -12.93
CA MET A 125 -12.49 14.52 -12.15
C MET A 125 -12.09 13.37 -13.08
N ILE A 126 -11.32 12.42 -12.54
CA ILE A 126 -10.92 11.18 -13.21
C ILE A 126 -11.74 10.02 -12.66
N CYS A 127 -12.15 9.10 -13.53
CA CYS A 127 -12.79 7.84 -13.12
C CYS A 127 -11.88 6.65 -13.44
N ASP A 128 -11.76 5.75 -12.47
CA ASP A 128 -11.33 4.37 -12.64
C ASP A 128 -12.50 3.44 -12.28
N ILE A 129 -12.38 2.15 -12.60
CA ILE A 129 -13.41 1.15 -12.26
C ILE A 129 -12.76 -0.21 -12.00
N ILE A 130 -13.27 -0.96 -11.03
CA ILE A 130 -12.90 -2.36 -10.83
C ILE A 130 -13.47 -3.25 -11.95
N VAL A 131 -12.72 -4.27 -12.37
CA VAL A 131 -13.25 -5.29 -13.27
C VAL A 131 -13.98 -6.34 -12.45
N GLY A 132 -15.31 -6.38 -12.55
CA GLY A 132 -16.16 -7.23 -11.70
C GLY A 132 -16.75 -6.45 -10.53
N SER A 133 -16.84 -7.12 -9.38
CA SER A 133 -17.32 -6.58 -8.11
C SER A 133 -16.60 -7.29 -6.99
N GLY A 134 -16.35 -6.62 -5.86
CA GLY A 134 -15.58 -7.22 -4.77
C GLY A 134 -14.25 -7.78 -5.26
N TRP A 135 -13.76 -8.85 -4.63
CA TRP A 135 -12.52 -9.51 -5.02
C TRP A 135 -12.47 -10.97 -4.55
N PRO A 136 -11.64 -11.83 -5.15
CA PRO A 136 -11.02 -11.70 -6.47
C PRO A 136 -12.09 -11.77 -7.57
N PHE A 137 -11.68 -11.66 -8.85
CA PHE A 137 -12.63 -11.71 -9.97
C PHE A 137 -13.45 -13.00 -9.98
N GLY A 138 -14.76 -12.88 -10.18
CA GLY A 138 -15.67 -14.02 -10.22
C GLY A 138 -17.09 -13.62 -10.55
N GLY A 139 -18.00 -14.61 -10.58
CA GLY A 139 -19.38 -14.39 -10.92
C GLY A 139 -20.18 -15.67 -11.16
N GLU A 140 -21.49 -15.56 -10.99
CA GLU A 140 -22.46 -16.67 -10.98
C GLU A 140 -22.55 -17.37 -12.34
N PHE A 141 -22.11 -16.71 -13.41
CA PHE A 141 -22.12 -17.22 -14.78
C PHE A 141 -20.96 -18.17 -15.13
N LEU A 142 -19.95 -18.30 -14.26
CA LEU A 142 -18.76 -19.12 -14.52
C LEU A 142 -19.10 -20.61 -14.55
N GLN A 143 -18.67 -21.29 -15.61
CA GLN A 143 -18.78 -22.76 -15.71
C GLN A 143 -17.77 -23.44 -14.78
N PRO A 144 -18.01 -24.68 -14.31
CA PRO A 144 -17.12 -25.37 -13.36
C PRO A 144 -15.64 -25.39 -13.78
N GLU A 145 -15.32 -25.50 -15.07
CA GLU A 145 -13.96 -25.54 -15.60
C GLU A 145 -13.27 -24.16 -15.59
N GLU A 146 -14.07 -23.10 -15.47
CA GLU A 146 -13.66 -21.69 -15.40
C GLU A 146 -13.49 -21.22 -13.95
N GLN A 147 -13.86 -22.05 -12.97
CA GLN A 147 -13.78 -21.74 -11.54
C GLN A 147 -12.41 -22.13 -10.96
N THR A 148 -11.96 -21.39 -9.93
CA THR A 148 -10.67 -21.59 -9.26
C THR A 148 -10.46 -23.03 -8.79
N GLN A 149 -9.22 -23.51 -8.87
CA GLN A 149 -8.86 -24.90 -8.56
C GLN A 149 -7.72 -24.96 -7.54
N LEU A 150 -7.87 -25.91 -6.61
CA LEU A 150 -6.92 -26.21 -5.54
C LEU A 150 -6.60 -27.70 -5.55
N MET A 151 -5.31 -28.04 -5.44
CA MET A 151 -4.85 -29.35 -5.02
C MET A 151 -4.40 -29.25 -3.56
N THR A 152 -5.14 -29.91 -2.68
CA THR A 152 -4.89 -29.96 -1.23
C THR A 152 -4.68 -31.41 -0.81
N GLN A 153 -4.36 -31.63 0.45
CA GLN A 153 -4.20 -32.97 0.99
C GLN A 153 -4.80 -33.16 2.38
N THR A 154 -5.06 -34.42 2.70
CA THR A 154 -5.08 -34.90 4.09
C THR A 154 -4.17 -36.11 4.24
N ALA A 155 -3.74 -36.39 5.46
CA ALA A 155 -2.89 -37.51 5.78
C ALA A 155 -3.18 -38.06 7.18
N GLN A 156 -3.04 -39.38 7.30
CA GLN A 156 -3.22 -40.10 8.57
C GLN A 156 -2.13 -41.15 8.77
N LYS A 157 -1.70 -41.30 10.02
CA LYS A 157 -0.79 -42.37 10.41
C LYS A 157 -1.56 -43.69 10.49
N VAL A 158 -1.08 -44.71 9.78
CA VAL A 158 -1.68 -46.04 9.71
C VAL A 158 -0.66 -47.11 10.08
N LYS A 159 -1.13 -48.28 10.54
CA LYS A 159 -0.26 -49.39 10.96
C LYS A 159 -0.71 -50.70 10.35
N GLY A 160 0.22 -51.43 9.75
CA GLY A 160 0.00 -52.78 9.24
C GLY A 160 0.81 -53.85 9.99
N PRO A 161 0.76 -55.12 9.54
CA PRO A 161 0.08 -55.55 8.31
C PRO A 161 -1.44 -55.64 8.49
N GLY A 162 -2.21 -55.48 7.41
CA GLY A 162 -3.67 -55.63 7.46
C GLY A 162 -4.40 -54.94 6.31
N LYS A 163 -5.72 -54.88 6.42
CA LYS A 163 -6.57 -54.11 5.50
C LYS A 163 -7.30 -53.03 6.27
N ILE A 164 -7.35 -51.83 5.73
CA ILE A 164 -8.22 -50.75 6.21
C ILE A 164 -9.24 -50.41 5.14
N GLN A 165 -10.40 -49.94 5.58
CA GLN A 165 -11.43 -49.39 4.71
C GLN A 165 -11.53 -47.89 4.94
N LEU A 166 -11.44 -47.13 3.86
CA LEU A 166 -11.54 -45.69 3.85
C LEU A 166 -12.83 -45.31 3.16
N LYS A 167 -13.60 -44.41 3.76
CA LYS A 167 -14.73 -43.81 3.06
C LYS A 167 -14.23 -42.60 2.30
N THR A 168 -14.51 -42.53 1.01
CA THR A 168 -14.09 -41.40 0.17
C THR A 168 -14.65 -40.09 0.71
N VAL A 169 -15.91 -40.07 1.17
CA VAL A 169 -16.52 -38.88 1.76
C VAL A 169 -15.78 -38.34 2.99
N ASP A 170 -15.19 -39.22 3.81
CA ASP A 170 -14.44 -38.80 5.00
C ASP A 170 -13.12 -38.14 4.59
N LEU A 171 -12.43 -38.69 3.58
CA LEU A 171 -11.20 -38.11 3.02
C LEU A 171 -11.46 -36.74 2.39
N LEU A 172 -12.53 -36.61 1.61
CA LEU A 172 -12.90 -35.33 0.98
C LEU A 172 -13.28 -34.27 2.01
N LYS A 173 -14.04 -34.66 3.04
CA LYS A 173 -14.42 -33.76 4.13
C LYS A 173 -13.21 -33.30 4.92
N ASP A 174 -12.28 -34.20 5.21
CA ASP A 174 -11.09 -33.86 5.97
C ASP A 174 -10.10 -33.01 5.16
N ALA A 175 -9.96 -33.23 3.86
CA ALA A 175 -9.11 -32.40 3.00
C ALA A 175 -9.71 -31.03 2.64
N SER A 176 -10.98 -30.77 2.98
CA SER A 176 -11.69 -29.55 2.60
C SER A 176 -10.98 -28.28 3.11
N PRO A 177 -10.78 -27.26 2.25
CA PRO A 177 -10.06 -26.04 2.64
C PRO A 177 -10.89 -25.17 3.58
N GLN A 178 -10.22 -24.42 4.46
CA GLN A 178 -10.87 -23.40 5.29
C GLN A 178 -10.71 -22.02 4.64
N VAL A 179 -11.70 -21.56 3.90
CA VAL A 179 -11.68 -20.25 3.22
C VAL A 179 -12.63 -19.25 3.86
N GLY A 180 -12.33 -17.95 3.76
CA GLY A 180 -13.14 -16.88 4.35
C GLY A 180 -14.50 -16.72 3.68
N SER A 181 -14.55 -16.76 2.35
CA SER A 181 -15.79 -16.69 1.55
C SER A 181 -16.00 -18.00 0.79
N LYS A 182 -16.71 -18.95 1.39
CA LYS A 182 -16.96 -20.27 0.80
C LYS A 182 -18.01 -20.21 -0.32
N TYR A 183 -17.76 -20.88 -1.44
CA TYR A 183 -18.79 -21.17 -2.44
C TYR A 183 -19.43 -22.54 -2.18
N GLU A 184 -20.76 -22.59 -2.05
CA GLU A 184 -21.48 -23.84 -1.75
C GLU A 184 -21.52 -24.83 -2.93
N GLY A 185 -21.27 -24.37 -4.16
CA GLY A 185 -21.22 -25.22 -5.35
C GLY A 185 -19.88 -25.93 -5.58
N SER A 186 -19.00 -25.99 -4.57
CA SER A 186 -17.67 -26.58 -4.68
C SER A 186 -17.71 -28.08 -5.01
N ILE A 187 -16.82 -28.53 -5.90
CA ILE A 187 -16.69 -29.95 -6.28
C ILE A 187 -15.34 -30.47 -5.79
N SER A 188 -15.37 -31.52 -4.97
CA SER A 188 -14.16 -32.19 -4.45
C SER A 188 -14.01 -33.59 -5.05
N GLU A 189 -12.83 -33.90 -5.57
CA GLU A 189 -12.50 -35.19 -6.18
C GLU A 189 -11.22 -35.76 -5.55
N LEU A 190 -11.25 -37.04 -5.15
CA LEU A 190 -10.05 -37.74 -4.71
C LEU A 190 -9.14 -37.95 -5.92
N HIS A 191 -7.95 -37.36 -5.89
CA HIS A 191 -7.00 -37.37 -6.99
C HIS A 191 -6.06 -38.58 -6.91
N SER A 192 -5.43 -38.82 -5.76
CA SER A 192 -4.54 -39.96 -5.56
C SER A 192 -4.44 -40.36 -4.09
N LEU A 193 -4.03 -41.62 -3.86
CA LEU A 193 -3.69 -42.15 -2.54
C LEU A 193 -2.25 -42.66 -2.57
N CYS A 194 -1.44 -42.27 -1.59
CA CYS A 194 -0.03 -42.64 -1.49
C CYS A 194 0.30 -43.12 -0.08
N LEU A 195 0.92 -44.29 0.03
CA LEU A 195 1.42 -44.82 1.29
C LEU A 195 2.93 -44.58 1.41
N ALA A 196 3.34 -43.78 2.38
CA ALA A 196 4.73 -43.37 2.58
C ALA A 196 5.27 -43.84 3.95
N PRO A 197 6.58 -44.09 4.07
CA PRO A 197 7.25 -44.21 5.37
C PRO A 197 6.96 -43.02 6.31
N VAL A 198 6.95 -43.28 7.62
CA VAL A 198 6.83 -42.22 8.64
C VAL A 198 8.04 -41.30 8.66
N GLU A 199 9.22 -41.81 8.31
CA GLU A 199 10.46 -41.04 8.28
C GLU A 199 11.23 -41.34 6.99
N MET A 200 11.88 -40.32 6.41
CA MET A 200 12.77 -40.49 5.26
C MET A 200 14.04 -39.65 5.41
N ASN A 201 15.20 -40.27 5.21
CA ASN A 201 16.48 -39.58 5.07
C ASN A 201 16.94 -39.44 3.60
N THR A 202 16.41 -40.31 2.73
CA THR A 202 16.60 -40.35 1.28
C THR A 202 15.21 -40.45 0.66
N PHE A 203 14.94 -39.64 -0.35
CA PHE A 203 13.60 -39.54 -0.90
C PHE A 203 13.16 -40.86 -1.55
N SER A 204 11.89 -41.22 -1.34
CA SER A 204 11.21 -42.31 -2.03
C SER A 204 9.76 -41.87 -2.28
N PRO A 205 9.23 -42.07 -3.49
CA PRO A 205 7.93 -41.49 -3.91
C PRO A 205 6.70 -42.11 -3.22
N GLY A 206 6.89 -42.99 -2.24
CA GLY A 206 5.81 -43.75 -1.62
C GLY A 206 5.24 -44.81 -2.57
N LYS A 207 4.25 -45.57 -2.08
CA LYS A 207 3.53 -46.58 -2.85
C LYS A 207 2.15 -46.04 -3.20
N ASP A 208 1.90 -45.87 -4.50
CA ASP A 208 0.57 -45.54 -5.00
C ASP A 208 -0.46 -46.62 -4.65
N ILE A 209 -1.63 -46.19 -4.20
CA ILE A 209 -2.76 -47.05 -3.88
C ILE A 209 -3.85 -46.83 -4.93
N PRO A 210 -4.06 -47.79 -5.85
CA PRO A 210 -5.07 -47.66 -6.88
C PRO A 210 -6.47 -47.73 -6.28
N PHE A 211 -7.40 -46.98 -6.85
CA PHE A 211 -8.82 -47.03 -6.54
C PHE A 211 -9.65 -46.76 -7.80
N GLU A 212 -10.89 -47.24 -7.81
CA GLU A 212 -11.84 -46.94 -8.89
C GLU A 212 -12.40 -45.52 -8.69
N LYS A 213 -12.40 -44.70 -9.75
CA LYS A 213 -12.96 -43.34 -9.68
C LYS A 213 -14.44 -43.41 -9.29
N GLY A 214 -14.81 -42.69 -8.23
CA GLY A 214 -16.17 -42.69 -7.68
C GLY A 214 -16.47 -43.79 -6.67
N ALA A 215 -15.49 -44.62 -6.29
CA ALA A 215 -15.68 -45.60 -5.23
C ALA A 215 -16.08 -44.93 -3.90
N GLU A 216 -17.14 -45.44 -3.25
CA GLU A 216 -17.57 -44.95 -1.93
C GLU A 216 -16.64 -45.40 -0.81
N VAL A 217 -16.11 -46.63 -0.93
CA VAL A 217 -15.21 -47.26 0.03
C VAL A 217 -13.98 -47.79 -0.71
N ILE A 218 -12.79 -47.43 -0.22
CA ILE A 218 -11.50 -47.87 -0.75
C ILE A 218 -10.87 -48.82 0.26
N THR A 219 -10.51 -50.02 -0.19
CA THR A 219 -9.79 -50.99 0.64
C THR A 219 -8.29 -50.87 0.38
N VAL A 220 -7.52 -50.55 1.41
CA VAL A 220 -6.07 -50.41 1.32
C VAL A 220 -5.37 -51.54 2.06
N GLU A 221 -4.48 -52.23 1.37
CA GLU A 221 -3.61 -53.24 1.97
C GLU A 221 -2.36 -52.56 2.57
N LEU A 222 -2.21 -52.68 3.88
CA LEU A 222 -1.09 -52.10 4.62
C LEU A 222 0.02 -53.13 4.77
N PRO A 223 1.26 -52.83 4.35
CA PRO A 223 2.43 -53.62 4.69
C PRO A 223 2.76 -53.48 6.19
N GLU A 224 3.61 -54.37 6.69
CA GLU A 224 4.06 -54.32 8.08
C GLU A 224 4.69 -52.96 8.44
N GLY A 225 4.48 -52.51 9.68
CA GLY A 225 5.03 -51.27 10.21
C GLY A 225 4.06 -50.08 10.21
N GLU A 226 4.57 -48.93 10.61
CA GLU A 226 3.83 -47.66 10.58
C GLU A 226 4.11 -46.90 9.30
N HIS A 227 3.06 -46.29 8.75
CA HIS A 227 3.09 -45.56 7.48
C HIS A 227 2.25 -44.29 7.58
N ILE A 228 2.48 -43.34 6.70
CA ILE A 228 1.60 -42.20 6.46
C ILE A 228 0.82 -42.47 5.19
N LEU A 229 -0.50 -42.48 5.29
CA LEU A 229 -1.38 -42.54 4.14
C LEU A 229 -1.81 -41.12 3.77
N TYR A 230 -1.34 -40.67 2.62
CA TYR A 230 -1.70 -39.41 2.00
C TYR A 230 -2.89 -39.57 1.06
N ALA A 231 -3.81 -38.62 1.09
CA ALA A 231 -4.89 -38.46 0.14
C ALA A 231 -4.84 -37.07 -0.48
N LEU A 232 -4.52 -37.00 -1.78
CA LEU A 232 -4.58 -35.76 -2.54
C LEU A 232 -6.01 -35.54 -3.03
N VAL A 233 -6.51 -34.33 -2.84
CA VAL A 233 -7.87 -33.95 -3.21
C VAL A 233 -7.83 -32.71 -4.08
N LYS A 234 -8.45 -32.80 -5.26
CA LYS A 234 -8.69 -31.65 -6.12
C LYS A 234 -10.02 -31.02 -5.72
N VAL A 235 -10.04 -29.72 -5.47
CA VAL A 235 -11.25 -28.94 -5.18
C VAL A 235 -11.42 -27.87 -6.27
N THR A 236 -12.61 -27.79 -6.86
CA THR A 236 -12.97 -26.82 -7.90
C THR A 236 -14.09 -25.93 -7.38
N GLY A 237 -13.98 -24.61 -7.57
CA GLY A 237 -14.98 -23.64 -7.12
C GLY A 237 -15.12 -23.60 -5.59
N PHE A 238 -14.02 -23.53 -4.86
CA PHE A 238 -14.06 -23.58 -3.39
C PHE A 238 -14.33 -22.22 -2.73
N GLN A 239 -14.07 -21.12 -3.44
CA GLN A 239 -14.20 -19.75 -2.96
C GLN A 239 -15.25 -18.98 -3.77
N ALA A 240 -16.04 -18.17 -3.09
CA ALA A 240 -16.93 -17.16 -3.66
C ALA A 240 -16.27 -15.77 -3.61
N VAL A 241 -16.66 -14.88 -4.51
CA VAL A 241 -16.19 -13.49 -4.51
C VAL A 241 -16.51 -12.83 -3.17
N ILE A 242 -15.48 -12.29 -2.53
CA ILE A 242 -15.56 -11.56 -1.27
C ILE A 242 -16.35 -10.29 -1.53
N ASN A 243 -17.48 -10.16 -0.83
CA ASN A 243 -18.38 -9.02 -0.94
C ASN A 243 -18.87 -8.74 -2.37
N GLY A 244 -19.02 -9.75 -3.24
CA GLY A 244 -19.55 -9.53 -4.58
C GLY A 244 -20.97 -8.97 -4.58
N ALA A 245 -21.25 -8.04 -5.49
CA ALA A 245 -22.56 -7.51 -5.81
C ALA A 245 -23.29 -8.41 -6.84
N PRO A 246 -24.62 -8.27 -7.01
CA PRO A 246 -25.40 -9.12 -7.91
C PRO A 246 -24.82 -9.18 -9.33
N GLY A 247 -24.71 -10.40 -9.89
CA GLY A 247 -24.13 -10.64 -11.22
C GLY A 247 -22.61 -10.86 -11.22
N ALA A 248 -21.97 -10.64 -10.07
CA ALA A 248 -20.56 -10.92 -9.81
C ALA A 248 -20.30 -11.48 -8.39
N ALA A 249 -21.30 -12.07 -7.72
CA ALA A 249 -21.19 -12.61 -6.34
C ALA A 249 -20.92 -14.12 -6.28
N GLY A 250 -20.72 -14.77 -7.43
CA GLY A 250 -20.55 -16.22 -7.56
C GLY A 250 -19.14 -16.76 -7.26
N PRO A 251 -18.78 -17.93 -7.81
CA PRO A 251 -17.46 -18.53 -7.59
C PRO A 251 -16.33 -17.66 -8.16
N VAL A 252 -15.13 -17.78 -7.60
CA VAL A 252 -13.92 -17.10 -8.08
C VAL A 252 -13.43 -17.73 -9.39
N LEU A 253 -13.00 -16.88 -10.30
CA LEU A 253 -12.40 -17.20 -11.60
C LEU A 253 -11.11 -18.02 -11.44
N ASN A 254 -10.87 -18.94 -12.38
CA ASN A 254 -9.62 -19.64 -12.50
C ASN A 254 -8.54 -18.78 -13.16
N HIS A 255 -7.74 -18.09 -12.35
CA HIS A 255 -6.64 -17.25 -12.81
C HIS A 255 -5.47 -18.04 -13.44
N TYR A 256 -5.47 -19.37 -13.31
CA TYR A 256 -4.53 -20.28 -13.99
C TYR A 256 -5.03 -20.73 -15.38
N ASN A 257 -6.21 -20.28 -15.81
CA ASN A 257 -6.79 -20.63 -17.10
C ASN A 257 -6.96 -19.37 -17.96
N GLN A 258 -6.03 -19.17 -18.91
CA GLN A 258 -6.02 -17.99 -19.78
C GLN A 258 -7.32 -17.81 -20.56
N VAL A 259 -7.92 -18.90 -21.05
CA VAL A 259 -9.17 -18.84 -21.83
C VAL A 259 -10.32 -18.36 -20.96
N ALA A 260 -10.40 -18.83 -19.70
CA ALA A 260 -11.40 -18.36 -18.75
C ALA A 260 -11.18 -16.89 -18.39
N VAL A 261 -9.93 -16.47 -18.17
CA VAL A 261 -9.56 -15.07 -17.93
C VAL A 261 -10.00 -14.17 -19.09
N GLU A 262 -9.62 -14.50 -20.32
CA GLU A 262 -9.97 -13.71 -21.50
C GLU A 262 -11.49 -13.64 -21.70
N LYS A 263 -12.22 -14.73 -21.46
CA LYS A 263 -13.68 -14.74 -21.53
C LYS A 263 -14.31 -13.81 -20.48
N PHE A 264 -13.81 -13.84 -19.24
CA PHE A 264 -14.28 -12.96 -18.17
C PHE A 264 -14.03 -11.48 -18.50
N LEU A 265 -12.81 -11.15 -18.94
CA LEU A 265 -12.46 -9.78 -19.35
C LEU A 265 -13.29 -9.31 -20.54
N ASN A 266 -13.43 -10.16 -21.56
CA ASN A 266 -14.22 -9.83 -22.75
C ASN A 266 -15.70 -9.62 -22.42
N ARG A 267 -16.25 -10.32 -21.42
CA ARG A 267 -17.61 -10.04 -20.94
C ARG A 267 -17.80 -8.57 -20.58
N MET A 268 -16.86 -7.97 -19.85
CA MET A 268 -16.93 -6.53 -19.52
C MET A 268 -16.77 -5.67 -20.78
N SER A 269 -15.79 -5.96 -21.65
CA SER A 269 -15.58 -5.14 -22.84
C SER A 269 -16.76 -5.19 -23.81
N ASP A 270 -17.38 -6.35 -23.97
CA ASP A 270 -18.46 -6.57 -24.94
C ASP A 270 -19.75 -5.83 -24.53
N HIS A 271 -20.00 -5.69 -23.22
CA HIS A 271 -21.21 -5.04 -22.71
C HIS A 271 -20.99 -3.54 -22.42
N LEU A 272 -19.88 -3.17 -21.77
CA LEU A 272 -19.67 -1.82 -21.26
C LEU A 272 -19.02 -0.89 -22.29
N PHE A 273 -17.99 -1.33 -23.01
CA PHE A 273 -17.14 -0.42 -23.78
C PHE A 273 -17.86 0.21 -24.99
N PRO A 274 -18.69 -0.52 -25.75
CA PRO A 274 -19.54 0.09 -26.77
C PRO A 274 -20.49 1.14 -26.21
N ALA A 275 -21.05 0.91 -25.01
CA ALA A 275 -22.06 1.78 -24.41
C ALA A 275 -21.49 3.12 -23.89
N ILE A 276 -20.19 3.17 -23.59
CA ILE A 276 -19.49 4.39 -23.14
C ILE A 276 -18.70 5.06 -24.28
N GLN A 277 -18.83 4.58 -25.52
CA GLN A 277 -18.16 5.18 -26.66
C GLN A 277 -18.58 6.65 -26.83
N GLY A 278 -17.60 7.53 -26.97
CA GLY A 278 -17.82 8.98 -27.09
C GLY A 278 -17.79 9.75 -25.77
N LEU A 279 -17.72 9.07 -24.63
CA LEU A 279 -17.36 9.69 -23.34
C LEU A 279 -15.84 9.74 -23.18
N LYS A 280 -15.34 10.59 -22.27
CA LYS A 280 -13.91 10.59 -21.89
C LYS A 280 -13.43 9.22 -21.38
N GLY A 281 -14.35 8.41 -20.82
CA GLY A 281 -14.09 7.06 -20.36
C GLY A 281 -13.27 6.99 -19.08
N PHE A 282 -12.79 5.79 -18.76
CA PHE A 282 -11.94 5.53 -17.59
C PHE A 282 -10.48 5.87 -17.87
N ARG A 283 -9.71 6.21 -16.82
CA ARG A 283 -8.25 6.23 -16.89
C ARG A 283 -7.70 4.80 -16.75
N ALA A 284 -8.13 4.07 -15.73
CA ALA A 284 -7.64 2.73 -15.44
C ALA A 284 -8.75 1.73 -15.13
N MET A 285 -8.49 0.48 -15.52
CA MET A 285 -9.21 -0.70 -15.03
C MET A 285 -8.45 -1.21 -13.81
N PHE A 286 -9.18 -1.48 -12.74
CA PHE A 286 -8.62 -1.90 -11.46
C PHE A 286 -8.81 -3.40 -11.21
N CYS A 287 -7.77 -4.02 -10.66
CA CYS A 287 -7.79 -5.34 -10.06
C CYS A 287 -7.30 -5.21 -8.62
N ASP A 288 -8.17 -5.55 -7.68
CA ASP A 288 -7.85 -5.61 -6.26
C ASP A 288 -6.82 -6.72 -5.95
N SER A 289 -6.43 -6.82 -4.69
CA SER A 289 -5.55 -7.88 -4.19
C SER A 289 -6.13 -9.27 -4.47
N MET A 290 -5.28 -10.20 -4.91
CA MET A 290 -5.77 -11.42 -5.57
C MET A 290 -6.31 -12.51 -4.64
N GLU A 291 -6.20 -12.41 -3.31
CA GLU A 291 -6.77 -13.31 -2.28
C GLU A 291 -7.31 -14.69 -2.75
N LEU A 292 -6.51 -15.52 -3.46
CA LEU A 292 -7.02 -16.75 -4.11
C LEU A 292 -7.12 -17.93 -3.13
N GLU A 293 -7.03 -17.67 -1.83
CA GLU A 293 -7.27 -18.62 -0.74
C GLU A 293 -6.57 -19.99 -0.92
N GLY A 294 -5.36 -19.97 -1.50
CA GLY A 294 -4.51 -21.15 -1.71
C GLY A 294 -4.61 -21.81 -3.09
N ALA A 295 -5.30 -21.22 -4.07
CA ALA A 295 -5.36 -21.74 -5.44
C ALA A 295 -3.96 -22.02 -6.00
N ASN A 296 -3.73 -23.27 -6.43
CA ASN A 296 -2.41 -23.77 -6.82
C ASN A 296 -2.46 -24.81 -7.96
N TRP A 297 -3.61 -24.94 -8.64
CA TRP A 297 -3.81 -26.03 -9.60
C TRP A 297 -4.53 -25.58 -10.88
N CYS A 298 -4.28 -26.31 -11.95
CA CYS A 298 -5.02 -26.21 -13.21
C CYS A 298 -4.94 -27.54 -13.98
N HIS A 299 -5.74 -27.67 -15.04
CA HIS A 299 -5.90 -28.92 -15.79
C HIS A 299 -4.60 -29.47 -16.41
N ASP A 300 -3.63 -28.61 -16.70
CA ASP A 300 -2.36 -28.94 -17.35
C ASP A 300 -1.13 -28.62 -16.49
N PHE A 301 -1.31 -28.47 -15.17
CA PHE A 301 -0.23 -28.07 -14.25
C PHE A 301 1.02 -28.95 -14.35
N THR A 302 0.87 -30.28 -14.36
CA THR A 302 2.02 -31.21 -14.42
C THR A 302 2.81 -31.07 -15.72
N LYS A 303 2.13 -30.77 -16.83
CA LYS A 303 2.78 -30.49 -18.13
C LYS A 303 3.55 -29.18 -18.09
N GLU A 304 2.94 -28.11 -17.57
CA GLU A 304 3.59 -26.81 -17.39
C GLU A 304 4.82 -26.93 -16.48
N PHE A 305 4.70 -27.66 -15.36
CA PHE A 305 5.82 -27.92 -14.46
C PHE A 305 6.97 -28.63 -15.18
N GLN A 306 6.67 -29.76 -15.85
CA GLN A 306 7.69 -30.53 -16.58
C GLN A 306 8.38 -29.68 -17.65
N GLN A 307 7.64 -28.83 -18.37
CA GLN A 307 8.19 -27.94 -19.39
C GLN A 307 9.08 -26.85 -18.79
N ARG A 308 8.69 -26.29 -17.64
CA ARG A 308 9.37 -25.15 -17.01
C ARG A 308 10.53 -25.55 -16.11
N ARG A 309 10.45 -26.69 -15.43
CA ARG A 309 11.42 -27.16 -14.42
C ARG A 309 12.25 -28.35 -14.92
N GLY A 310 11.74 -29.11 -15.88
CA GLY A 310 12.49 -30.16 -16.58
C GLY A 310 12.46 -31.54 -15.91
N TYR A 311 11.55 -31.78 -14.96
CA TYR A 311 11.32 -33.07 -14.30
C TYR A 311 9.85 -33.19 -13.83
N ASP A 312 9.43 -34.39 -13.43
CA ASP A 312 8.04 -34.68 -13.02
C ASP A 312 7.82 -34.35 -11.54
N VAL A 313 6.83 -33.50 -11.25
CA VAL A 313 6.46 -33.11 -9.88
C VAL A 313 5.57 -34.15 -9.19
N THR A 314 4.91 -35.02 -9.96
CA THR A 314 3.86 -35.93 -9.46
C THR A 314 4.30 -36.74 -8.24
N PRO A 315 5.51 -37.33 -8.20
CA PRO A 315 5.95 -38.12 -7.04
C PRO A 315 6.14 -37.31 -5.75
N TYR A 316 6.27 -35.98 -5.86
CA TYR A 316 6.54 -35.09 -4.75
C TYR A 316 5.29 -34.43 -4.17
N LEU A 317 4.16 -34.45 -4.89
CA LEU A 317 2.92 -33.75 -4.51
C LEU A 317 2.47 -34.05 -3.06
N PRO A 318 2.50 -35.31 -2.55
CA PRO A 318 2.14 -35.59 -1.15
C PRO A 318 3.03 -34.92 -0.10
N PHE A 319 4.26 -34.56 -0.47
CA PHE A 319 5.30 -34.08 0.45
C PHE A 319 5.52 -32.56 0.37
N ILE A 320 5.08 -31.92 -0.71
CA ILE A 320 5.20 -30.46 -0.90
C ILE A 320 3.89 -29.71 -0.64
N LEU A 321 2.74 -30.36 -0.85
CA LEU A 321 1.43 -29.78 -0.56
C LEU A 321 1.09 -29.90 0.92
N TYR A 322 0.10 -29.13 1.36
CA TYR A 322 -0.41 -29.18 2.73
C TYR A 322 -1.93 -29.00 2.73
N LYS A 323 -2.55 -29.30 3.87
CA LYS A 323 -3.97 -29.00 4.08
C LYS A 323 -4.14 -27.48 4.18
N VAL A 324 -4.98 -26.93 3.30
CA VAL A 324 -5.13 -25.48 3.13
C VAL A 324 -6.14 -24.89 4.13
N GLY A 325 -5.71 -23.85 4.83
CA GLY A 325 -6.51 -23.01 5.72
C GLY A 325 -6.67 -21.59 5.20
N HIS A 326 -7.16 -20.70 6.07
CA HIS A 326 -7.48 -19.31 5.74
C HIS A 326 -6.29 -18.60 5.08
N MET A 327 -6.55 -17.79 4.06
CA MET A 327 -5.55 -17.10 3.23
C MET A 327 -4.52 -18.03 2.58
N GLY A 328 -4.87 -19.30 2.35
CA GLY A 328 -3.94 -20.27 1.75
C GLY A 328 -2.86 -20.79 2.73
N HIS A 329 -2.99 -20.54 4.03
CA HIS A 329 -2.04 -21.00 5.04
C HIS A 329 -2.08 -22.53 5.22
N ALA A 330 -0.97 -23.11 5.69
CA ALA A 330 -0.96 -24.51 6.09
C ALA A 330 -1.67 -24.71 7.44
N ILE A 331 -2.51 -25.75 7.53
CA ILE A 331 -3.10 -26.18 8.81
C ILE A 331 -2.11 -27.06 9.55
N GLU A 332 -1.79 -26.70 10.80
CA GLU A 332 -0.91 -27.47 11.67
C GLU A 332 -1.56 -28.76 12.21
N GLY A 333 -0.73 -29.70 12.65
CA GLY A 333 -1.19 -30.94 13.32
C GLY A 333 -1.65 -32.05 12.39
N VAL A 334 -1.59 -31.87 11.06
CA VAL A 334 -1.81 -32.94 10.08
C VAL A 334 -0.62 -33.90 10.11
N ALA A 335 -0.90 -35.21 10.10
CA ALA A 335 0.16 -36.22 10.06
C ALA A 335 1.00 -36.07 8.78
N ALA A 336 2.32 -36.13 8.89
CA ALA A 336 3.20 -36.04 7.74
C ALA A 336 4.44 -36.93 7.94
N THR A 337 5.04 -37.36 6.84
CA THR A 337 6.36 -37.99 6.82
C THR A 337 7.39 -36.98 7.33
N THR A 338 8.16 -37.37 8.34
CA THR A 338 9.30 -36.59 8.83
C THR A 338 10.45 -36.71 7.83
N LEU A 339 10.79 -35.59 7.19
CA LEU A 339 11.89 -35.52 6.23
C LEU A 339 13.18 -35.05 6.90
N SER A 340 14.28 -35.73 6.60
CA SER A 340 15.63 -35.39 7.07
C SER A 340 16.68 -35.63 5.98
N GLY A 341 17.91 -35.16 6.20
CA GLY A 341 19.03 -35.40 5.28
C GLY A 341 18.73 -34.99 3.84
N LYS A 342 19.10 -35.85 2.89
CA LYS A 342 18.91 -35.61 1.45
C LYS A 342 17.44 -35.52 1.04
N ALA A 343 16.57 -36.30 1.69
CA ALA A 343 15.13 -36.25 1.41
C ALA A 343 14.54 -34.87 1.67
N LYS A 344 14.91 -34.26 2.80
CA LYS A 344 14.44 -32.92 3.14
C LYS A 344 14.91 -31.90 2.11
N GLU A 345 16.21 -31.91 1.79
CA GLU A 345 16.78 -30.99 0.82
C GLU A 345 16.11 -31.11 -0.56
N GLU A 346 15.94 -32.33 -1.06
CA GLU A 346 15.27 -32.59 -2.34
C GLU A 346 13.82 -32.08 -2.34
N VAL A 347 12.99 -32.49 -1.37
CA VAL A 347 11.57 -32.10 -1.31
C VAL A 347 11.41 -30.59 -1.14
N ASP A 348 12.28 -29.96 -0.35
CA ASP A 348 12.29 -28.51 -0.12
C ASP A 348 12.55 -27.74 -1.42
N ARG A 349 13.52 -28.17 -2.22
CA ARG A 349 13.83 -27.58 -3.54
C ARG A 349 12.68 -27.80 -4.53
N VAL A 350 12.05 -28.98 -4.52
CA VAL A 350 10.87 -29.24 -5.35
C VAL A 350 9.68 -28.37 -4.94
N ARG A 351 9.50 -28.10 -3.64
CA ARG A 351 8.47 -27.16 -3.14
C ARG A 351 8.71 -25.75 -3.67
N TYR A 352 9.94 -25.27 -3.65
CA TYR A 352 10.29 -23.99 -4.28
C TYR A 352 9.91 -23.98 -5.76
N ASP A 353 10.33 -25.00 -6.53
CA ASP A 353 10.03 -25.11 -7.96
C ASP A 353 8.51 -25.17 -8.25
N PHE A 354 7.73 -25.79 -7.37
CA PHE A 354 6.25 -25.84 -7.44
C PHE A 354 5.65 -24.44 -7.33
N PHE A 355 6.00 -23.68 -6.30
CA PHE A 355 5.45 -22.33 -6.12
C PHE A 355 5.92 -21.35 -7.18
N VAL A 356 7.16 -21.45 -7.65
CA VAL A 356 7.61 -20.63 -8.79
C VAL A 356 6.82 -20.98 -10.05
N THR A 357 6.52 -22.26 -10.28
CA THR A 357 5.66 -22.67 -11.40
C THR A 357 4.25 -22.09 -11.29
N CYS A 358 3.65 -22.09 -10.09
CA CYS A 358 2.34 -21.47 -9.88
C CYS A 358 2.32 -19.99 -10.27
N MET A 359 3.28 -19.21 -9.79
CA MET A 359 3.37 -17.79 -10.12
C MET A 359 3.66 -17.54 -11.60
N ASP A 360 4.54 -18.34 -12.21
CA ASP A 360 4.85 -18.26 -13.64
C ASP A 360 3.57 -18.43 -14.48
N ILE A 361 2.71 -19.38 -14.08
CA ILE A 361 1.41 -19.61 -14.73
C ILE A 361 0.47 -18.42 -14.52
N VAL A 362 0.28 -17.90 -13.31
CA VAL A 362 -0.59 -16.73 -13.05
C VAL A 362 -0.07 -15.49 -13.78
N LYS A 363 1.24 -15.28 -13.81
CA LYS A 363 1.86 -14.18 -14.57
C LYS A 363 1.52 -14.28 -16.07
N ASP A 364 1.68 -15.47 -16.65
CA ASP A 364 1.48 -15.68 -18.08
C ASP A 364 0.00 -15.73 -18.49
N ARG A 365 -0.88 -16.28 -17.64
CA ARG A 365 -2.28 -16.57 -17.96
C ARG A 365 -3.29 -15.55 -17.39
N PHE A 366 -2.86 -14.72 -16.42
CA PHE A 366 -3.69 -13.65 -15.88
C PHE A 366 -3.05 -12.27 -16.01
N LEU A 367 -1.91 -12.02 -15.37
CA LEU A 367 -1.38 -10.66 -15.21
C LEU A 367 -1.03 -10.00 -16.56
N LYS A 368 -0.36 -10.75 -17.44
CA LYS A 368 -0.05 -10.30 -18.81
C LYS A 368 -1.33 -10.12 -19.65
N PRO A 369 -2.23 -11.12 -19.78
CA PRO A 369 -3.50 -10.95 -20.50
C PRO A 369 -4.35 -9.77 -19.98
N TYR A 370 -4.46 -9.59 -18.66
CA TYR A 370 -5.17 -8.47 -18.06
C TYR A 370 -4.59 -7.12 -18.50
N THR A 371 -3.28 -6.97 -18.37
CA THR A 371 -2.58 -5.73 -18.76
C THR A 371 -2.68 -5.47 -20.26
N GLN A 372 -2.56 -6.51 -21.09
CA GLN A 372 -2.71 -6.40 -22.54
C GLN A 372 -4.15 -6.04 -22.93
N TRP A 373 -5.14 -6.62 -22.25
CA TRP A 373 -6.56 -6.30 -22.47
C TRP A 373 -6.87 -4.84 -22.10
N CYS A 374 -6.36 -4.34 -20.97
CA CYS A 374 -6.50 -2.93 -20.61
C CYS A 374 -5.92 -2.02 -21.70
N ASN A 375 -4.66 -2.26 -22.09
CA ASN A 375 -3.95 -1.45 -23.07
C ASN A 375 -4.57 -1.53 -24.47
N LYS A 376 -5.13 -2.68 -24.87
CA LYS A 376 -5.85 -2.85 -26.14
C LYS A 376 -7.01 -1.85 -26.27
N TYR A 377 -7.68 -1.53 -25.18
CA TYR A 377 -8.79 -0.57 -25.13
C TYR A 377 -8.38 0.84 -24.67
N ASN A 378 -7.07 1.13 -24.64
CA ASN A 378 -6.48 2.41 -24.21
C ASN A 378 -6.73 2.76 -22.72
N PHE A 379 -6.98 1.77 -21.87
CA PHE A 379 -7.02 1.93 -20.43
C PHE A 379 -5.69 1.51 -19.80
N LYS A 380 -5.35 2.12 -18.66
CA LYS A 380 -4.22 1.66 -17.84
C LYS A 380 -4.63 0.45 -17.01
N SER A 381 -3.75 -0.54 -16.87
CA SER A 381 -3.92 -1.56 -15.82
C SER A 381 -3.50 -0.98 -14.47
N ARG A 382 -4.38 -1.07 -13.47
CA ARG A 382 -4.06 -0.75 -12.08
C ARG A 382 -4.30 -1.97 -11.21
N VAL A 383 -3.27 -2.45 -10.53
CA VAL A 383 -3.31 -3.78 -9.90
C VAL A 383 -2.57 -3.76 -8.58
N GLN A 384 -3.19 -4.30 -7.54
CA GLN A 384 -2.53 -4.74 -6.30
C GLN A 384 -1.81 -6.08 -6.56
N ALA A 385 -0.68 -6.01 -7.29
CA ALA A 385 0.03 -7.18 -7.82
C ALA A 385 0.96 -7.85 -6.79
N TYR A 386 0.42 -8.15 -5.61
CA TYR A 386 1.07 -8.87 -4.50
C TYR A 386 0.12 -9.94 -3.94
N GLY A 387 0.57 -10.70 -2.96
CA GLY A 387 -0.09 -11.93 -2.50
C GLY A 387 0.77 -13.15 -2.77
N ARG A 388 0.20 -14.34 -2.62
CA ARG A 388 0.90 -15.64 -2.74
C ARG A 388 1.13 -16.05 -4.20
N GLU A 389 0.37 -15.45 -5.10
CA GLU A 389 0.32 -15.74 -6.53
C GLU A 389 1.39 -15.00 -7.33
N PHE A 390 2.03 -14.01 -6.70
CA PHE A 390 2.92 -13.07 -7.37
C PHE A 390 4.31 -13.03 -6.76
N HIS A 391 5.29 -12.82 -7.63
CA HIS A 391 6.60 -12.39 -7.17
C HIS A 391 6.47 -10.97 -6.57
N PRO A 392 6.91 -10.74 -5.32
CA PRO A 392 6.59 -9.52 -4.57
C PRO A 392 7.05 -8.21 -5.23
N LEU A 393 8.16 -8.26 -5.96
CA LEU A 393 8.70 -7.12 -6.72
C LEU A 393 8.33 -7.17 -8.21
N GLU A 394 8.64 -8.27 -8.89
CA GLU A 394 8.58 -8.34 -10.36
C GLU A 394 7.18 -8.32 -10.97
N ALA A 395 6.13 -8.70 -10.23
CA ALA A 395 4.77 -8.63 -10.75
C ALA A 395 4.38 -7.19 -11.09
N SER A 396 4.80 -6.22 -10.27
CA SER A 396 4.55 -4.80 -10.50
C SER A 396 5.30 -4.21 -11.71
N PHE A 397 6.24 -4.93 -12.34
CA PHE A 397 6.88 -4.48 -13.59
C PHE A 397 5.91 -4.45 -14.77
N GLU A 398 4.99 -5.42 -14.85
CA GLU A 398 4.07 -5.56 -15.99
C GLU A 398 2.94 -4.51 -15.96
N VAL A 399 2.52 -4.06 -14.76
CA VAL A 399 1.31 -3.23 -14.55
C VAL A 399 1.53 -1.76 -14.91
N ASP A 400 0.61 -1.07 -15.58
CA ASP A 400 0.78 0.37 -15.90
C ASP A 400 0.86 1.27 -14.66
N ILE A 401 -0.05 1.05 -13.70
CA ILE A 401 -0.13 1.76 -12.41
C ILE A 401 -0.11 0.70 -11.30
N PRO A 402 1.06 0.34 -10.76
CA PRO A 402 1.13 -0.62 -9.68
C PRO A 402 0.55 0.00 -8.39
N GLU A 403 -0.29 -0.77 -7.69
CA GLU A 403 -0.97 -0.35 -6.46
C GLU A 403 -0.47 -1.15 -5.25
N CYS A 404 -0.29 -0.47 -4.11
CA CYS A 404 -0.04 -1.07 -2.80
C CYS A 404 -1.19 -0.75 -1.82
N GLU A 405 -1.02 -1.01 -0.52
CA GLU A 405 -2.03 -0.68 0.48
C GLU A 405 -1.47 -0.23 1.82
N THR A 406 -2.19 0.67 2.50
CA THR A 406 -1.82 1.19 3.81
C THR A 406 -3.04 1.25 4.71
N TRP A 407 -2.92 0.63 5.89
CA TRP A 407 -4.01 0.54 6.84
C TRP A 407 -3.91 1.56 7.97
N PHE A 408 -5.08 2.01 8.40
CA PHE A 408 -5.27 2.86 9.55
C PHE A 408 -5.54 1.98 10.78
N TRP A 409 -4.54 1.87 11.65
CA TRP A 409 -4.65 1.15 12.93
C TRP A 409 -4.81 2.12 14.09
N ASN A 410 -5.72 1.81 15.03
CA ASN A 410 -5.84 2.57 16.28
C ASN A 410 -4.85 2.01 17.31
N ALA A 411 -3.65 2.58 17.31
CA ALA A 411 -2.69 2.35 18.37
C ALA A 411 -3.02 3.30 19.54
N ASP A 412 -3.53 2.77 20.66
CA ASP A 412 -3.66 3.54 21.91
C ASP A 412 -2.27 3.86 22.53
N SER A 413 -1.18 3.31 21.96
CA SER A 413 0.21 3.54 22.32
C SER A 413 1.13 3.30 21.11
N CYS A 414 2.24 4.04 20.99
CA CYS A 414 3.28 3.84 19.95
C CYS A 414 4.13 2.57 20.20
N ASP A 415 3.52 1.50 20.69
CA ASP A 415 4.23 0.30 21.14
C ASP A 415 4.70 -0.54 19.94
N LYS A 416 6.01 -0.79 19.90
CA LYS A 416 6.77 -1.12 18.69
C LYS A 416 6.72 -2.59 18.28
N ASP A 417 6.18 -3.46 19.14
CA ASP A 417 6.42 -4.91 19.04
C ASP A 417 5.40 -5.67 18.19
N ALA A 418 4.52 -4.97 17.46
CA ALA A 418 3.70 -5.61 16.44
C ALA A 418 3.64 -4.73 15.20
N PHE A 419 3.99 -5.30 14.05
CA PHE A 419 3.84 -4.76 12.69
C PHE A 419 2.45 -4.13 12.41
N VAL A 420 1.44 -4.43 13.23
CA VAL A 420 0.04 -4.00 13.11
C VAL A 420 -0.36 -2.91 14.14
N LYS A 421 0.56 -2.40 14.98
CA LYS A 421 0.21 -1.54 16.13
C LYS A 421 0.79 -0.12 16.13
N SER A 422 1.23 0.38 14.99
CA SER A 422 1.51 1.80 14.76
C SER A 422 0.84 2.21 13.43
N PRO A 423 0.44 3.47 13.18
CA PRO A 423 -0.05 3.87 11.86
C PRO A 423 1.01 3.53 10.81
N THR A 424 0.82 2.43 10.07
CA THR A 424 1.89 1.77 9.33
C THR A 424 1.46 1.51 7.90
N ASN A 425 2.37 1.83 6.98
CA ASN A 425 2.41 1.23 5.66
C ASN A 425 2.52 -0.29 5.80
N THR A 426 1.99 -1.02 4.83
CA THR A 426 2.24 -2.47 4.79
C THR A 426 3.62 -2.75 4.19
N ASN A 427 4.08 -3.99 4.32
CA ASN A 427 5.33 -4.46 3.75
C ASN A 427 5.35 -4.38 2.23
N VAL A 428 4.18 -4.50 1.57
CA VAL A 428 4.09 -4.52 0.11
C VAL A 428 4.42 -3.16 -0.51
N ASN A 429 4.17 -2.05 0.18
CA ASN A 429 4.45 -0.70 -0.33
C ASN A 429 5.88 -0.57 -0.86
N LYS A 430 6.87 -1.01 -0.08
CA LYS A 430 8.26 -0.81 -0.47
C LYS A 430 8.66 -1.70 -1.65
N PHE A 431 8.07 -2.89 -1.80
CA PHE A 431 8.28 -3.72 -2.99
C PHE A 431 7.68 -3.11 -4.24
N VAL A 432 6.42 -2.67 -4.16
CA VAL A 432 5.68 -2.02 -5.26
C VAL A 432 6.40 -0.73 -5.69
N ALA A 433 6.80 0.11 -4.73
CA ALA A 433 7.55 1.34 -5.01
C ALA A 433 8.91 1.05 -5.67
N SER A 434 9.66 0.07 -5.14
CA SER A 434 10.94 -0.33 -5.74
C SER A 434 10.75 -0.78 -7.19
N ALA A 435 9.70 -1.55 -7.47
CA ALA A 435 9.40 -2.00 -8.82
C ALA A 435 9.06 -0.84 -9.78
N ALA A 436 8.27 0.12 -9.31
CA ALA A 436 7.96 1.34 -10.03
C ALA A 436 9.20 2.18 -10.32
N HIS A 437 10.12 2.30 -9.35
CA HIS A 437 11.39 2.99 -9.52
C HIS A 437 12.23 2.39 -10.65
N TYR A 438 12.45 1.07 -10.62
CA TYR A 438 13.19 0.37 -11.69
C TYR A 438 12.53 0.50 -13.06
N SER A 439 11.19 0.55 -13.11
CA SER A 439 10.42 0.67 -14.35
C SER A 439 10.27 2.10 -14.86
N GLY A 440 10.80 3.11 -14.14
CA GLY A 440 10.61 4.52 -14.48
C GLY A 440 9.18 5.02 -14.35
N LYS A 441 8.32 4.31 -13.61
CA LYS A 441 6.92 4.68 -13.38
C LYS A 441 6.85 5.83 -12.38
N ARG A 442 6.00 6.82 -12.66
CA ARG A 442 5.78 7.98 -11.78
C ARG A 442 4.68 7.75 -10.75
N LEU A 443 3.75 6.86 -11.07
CA LEU A 443 2.61 6.54 -10.21
C LEU A 443 2.89 5.23 -9.46
N VAL A 444 2.83 5.33 -8.15
CA VAL A 444 2.63 4.23 -7.22
C VAL A 444 1.33 4.55 -6.52
N SER A 445 0.23 3.92 -6.95
CA SER A 445 -1.05 4.13 -6.27
C SER A 445 -1.09 3.33 -4.97
N CYS A 446 -1.93 3.76 -4.04
CA CYS A 446 -2.12 3.07 -2.78
C CYS A 446 -3.59 3.10 -2.42
N GLU A 447 -4.16 1.93 -2.14
CA GLU A 447 -5.32 1.84 -1.25
C GLU A 447 -4.89 2.40 0.11
N GLU A 448 -5.25 3.64 0.41
CA GLU A 448 -4.70 4.39 1.54
C GLU A 448 -5.78 4.60 2.61
N ILE A 449 -5.40 4.45 3.89
CA ILE A 449 -6.26 4.70 5.07
C ILE A 449 -7.36 3.64 5.24
N THR A 450 -7.11 2.40 4.83
CA THR A 450 -8.03 1.27 5.07
C THR A 450 -8.30 1.12 6.56
N ASN A 451 -9.55 1.28 6.97
CA ASN A 451 -9.92 1.34 8.39
C ASN A 451 -11.10 0.40 8.67
N THR A 452 -10.81 -0.74 9.29
CA THR A 452 -11.79 -1.78 9.62
C THR A 452 -12.15 -1.85 11.10
N SER A 453 -11.62 -0.94 11.93
CA SER A 453 -11.79 -1.00 13.39
C SER A 453 -12.26 0.30 14.02
N ASN A 454 -11.89 1.46 13.46
CA ASN A 454 -12.07 2.78 14.08
C ASN A 454 -12.73 3.80 13.13
N ALA A 455 -13.69 3.36 12.32
CA ALA A 455 -14.26 4.12 11.20
C ALA A 455 -14.72 5.54 11.58
N PHE A 456 -15.37 5.70 12.74
CA PHE A 456 -16.00 6.94 13.19
C PHE A 456 -15.13 7.83 14.09
N ASN A 457 -13.92 7.37 14.44
CA ASN A 457 -12.98 8.06 15.34
C ASN A 457 -11.61 8.33 14.69
N ALA A 458 -11.50 8.15 13.37
CA ALA A 458 -10.36 8.64 12.62
C ALA A 458 -10.34 10.18 12.65
N SER A 459 -9.24 10.78 13.10
CA SER A 459 -9.00 12.23 13.07
C SER A 459 -8.18 12.63 11.84
N LEU A 460 -8.27 13.89 11.40
CA LEU A 460 -7.46 14.37 10.27
C LEU A 460 -5.95 14.29 10.55
N GLU A 461 -5.52 14.48 11.80
CA GLU A 461 -4.13 14.28 12.23
C GLU A 461 -3.66 12.84 11.99
N LYS A 462 -4.42 11.83 12.44
CA LYS A 462 -4.04 10.43 12.22
C LYS A 462 -4.06 10.09 10.72
N ILE A 463 -5.03 10.62 9.97
CA ILE A 463 -5.08 10.49 8.50
C ILE A 463 -3.82 11.09 7.86
N LYS A 464 -3.34 12.26 8.33
CA LYS A 464 -2.08 12.86 7.88
C LYS A 464 -0.89 11.95 8.16
N MET A 465 -0.74 11.47 9.39
CA MET A 465 0.39 10.63 9.81
C MET A 465 0.46 9.35 8.97
N THR A 466 -0.67 8.66 8.78
CA THR A 466 -0.75 7.47 7.91
C THR A 466 -0.41 7.81 6.45
N GLY A 467 -0.88 8.95 5.94
CA GLY A 467 -0.55 9.40 4.59
C GLY A 467 0.92 9.75 4.40
N ASP A 468 1.55 10.37 5.39
CA ASP A 468 2.98 10.71 5.37
C ASP A 468 3.85 9.44 5.40
N GLN A 469 3.49 8.45 6.22
CA GLN A 469 4.16 7.15 6.24
C GLN A 469 4.03 6.40 4.90
N SER A 470 2.87 6.50 4.25
CA SER A 470 2.68 5.97 2.90
C SER A 470 3.66 6.62 1.91
N ASN A 471 3.81 7.95 1.94
CA ASN A 471 4.77 8.64 1.08
C ASN A 471 6.22 8.23 1.35
N LEU A 472 6.63 8.06 2.62
CA LEU A 472 7.96 7.57 2.98
C LEU A 472 8.29 6.18 2.42
N SER A 473 7.28 5.32 2.29
CA SER A 473 7.43 3.99 1.69
C SER A 473 7.53 4.01 0.15
N GLY A 474 7.26 5.17 -0.48
CA GLY A 474 7.37 5.40 -1.92
C GLY A 474 6.03 5.60 -2.64
N VAL A 475 4.92 5.74 -1.92
CA VAL A 475 3.60 6.03 -2.51
C VAL A 475 3.58 7.45 -3.09
N THR A 476 3.04 7.59 -4.31
CA THR A 476 2.93 8.88 -5.01
C THR A 476 1.50 9.25 -5.39
N HIS A 477 0.52 8.35 -5.25
CA HIS A 477 -0.89 8.63 -5.55
C HIS A 477 -1.84 7.90 -4.60
N SER A 478 -2.71 8.64 -3.92
CA SER A 478 -3.63 8.06 -2.92
C SER A 478 -4.98 7.70 -3.50
N ILE A 479 -5.47 6.52 -3.15
CA ILE A 479 -6.82 6.02 -3.42
C ILE A 479 -7.43 5.70 -2.06
N LEU A 480 -8.20 6.63 -1.50
CA LEU A 480 -8.67 6.50 -0.13
C LEU A 480 -9.71 5.40 -0.01
N HIS A 481 -9.52 4.54 0.99
CA HIS A 481 -10.43 3.45 1.33
C HIS A 481 -11.34 3.86 2.50
N GLY A 482 -12.64 4.07 2.30
CA GLY A 482 -13.30 4.37 1.03
C GLY A 482 -14.48 5.32 1.25
N PHE A 483 -14.96 5.94 0.17
CA PHE A 483 -16.18 6.73 0.20
C PHE A 483 -17.38 5.79 0.02
N ASN A 484 -18.20 5.65 1.05
CA ASN A 484 -19.38 4.79 0.97
C ASN A 484 -20.50 5.56 0.26
N TYR A 485 -20.96 5.06 -0.90
CA TYR A 485 -22.18 5.58 -1.50
C TYR A 485 -23.33 5.39 -0.49
N SER A 486 -23.98 6.49 -0.11
CA SER A 486 -25.09 6.47 0.83
C SER A 486 -26.01 7.66 0.59
N PRO A 487 -27.26 7.44 0.14
CA PRO A 487 -28.24 8.50 0.01
C PRO A 487 -28.41 9.28 1.31
N ARG A 488 -28.60 10.60 1.20
CA ARG A 488 -28.72 11.50 2.37
C ARG A 488 -29.96 11.21 3.21
N GLU A 489 -30.99 10.62 2.59
CA GLU A 489 -32.23 10.21 3.23
C GLU A 489 -32.06 8.99 4.16
N VAL A 490 -30.98 8.21 4.01
CA VAL A 490 -30.69 7.10 4.93
C VAL A 490 -30.38 7.65 6.32
N PRO A 491 -30.99 7.11 7.40
CA PRO A 491 -30.70 7.52 8.77
C PRO A 491 -29.21 7.54 9.08
N PHE A 492 -28.77 8.49 9.92
CA PHE A 492 -27.38 8.60 10.34
C PHE A 492 -26.90 7.26 10.96
N PRO A 493 -25.71 6.73 10.60
CA PRO A 493 -24.65 7.37 9.82
C PRO A 493 -24.71 7.18 8.30
N GLY A 494 -25.70 6.46 7.77
CA GLY A 494 -25.76 6.02 6.37
C GLY A 494 -25.35 4.56 6.16
N TRP A 495 -25.17 4.17 4.90
CA TRP A 495 -24.61 2.87 4.54
C TRP A 495 -23.10 2.88 4.73
N ILE A 496 -22.59 1.93 5.53
CA ILE A 496 -21.16 1.87 5.90
C ILE A 496 -20.69 0.43 5.75
N MET A 497 -19.93 0.16 4.69
CA MET A 497 -19.25 -1.11 4.47
C MET A 497 -17.86 -1.10 5.09
N TYR A 498 -17.13 -0.01 4.89
CA TYR A 498 -15.78 0.18 5.41
C TYR A 498 -15.57 1.59 5.96
N GLY A 499 -14.63 1.73 6.92
CA GLY A 499 -14.07 3.02 7.27
C GLY A 499 -12.96 3.44 6.30
N ALA A 500 -12.39 4.64 6.44
CA ALA A 500 -12.80 5.67 7.42
C ALA A 500 -14.16 6.31 7.05
N PHE A 501 -14.80 7.02 7.99
CA PHE A 501 -16.07 7.72 7.73
C PHE A 501 -15.86 9.00 6.89
N LEU A 502 -15.39 8.83 5.65
CA LEU A 502 -15.22 9.88 4.64
C LEU A 502 -16.60 10.25 4.07
N ASN A 503 -17.34 11.04 4.84
CA ASN A 503 -18.73 11.41 4.55
C ASN A 503 -19.00 12.84 5.00
N GLU A 504 -19.90 13.55 4.32
CA GLU A 504 -20.30 14.92 4.65
C GLU A 504 -21.03 15.06 6.00
N ARG A 505 -21.43 13.94 6.61
CA ARG A 505 -22.00 13.87 7.96
C ARG A 505 -20.95 13.64 9.05
N ASN A 506 -19.68 13.48 8.68
CA ASN A 506 -18.58 13.51 9.63
C ASN A 506 -18.29 14.96 10.04
N SER A 507 -18.17 15.20 11.34
CA SER A 507 -18.03 16.55 11.91
C SER A 507 -16.81 17.31 11.38
N TRP A 508 -15.69 16.63 11.11
CA TRP A 508 -14.49 17.25 10.57
C TRP A 508 -14.45 17.33 9.04
N TRP A 509 -15.43 16.78 8.31
CA TRP A 509 -15.48 16.82 6.84
C TRP A 509 -15.27 18.22 6.23
N PRO A 510 -15.81 19.31 6.81
CA PRO A 510 -15.57 20.67 6.31
C PRO A 510 -14.09 21.09 6.23
N TYR A 511 -13.20 20.41 6.93
CA TYR A 511 -11.75 20.68 6.93
C TYR A 511 -10.93 19.66 6.13
N PHE A 512 -11.57 18.62 5.60
CA PHE A 512 -10.86 17.56 4.86
C PHE A 512 -10.10 18.10 3.64
N ASN A 513 -10.60 19.18 3.03
CA ASN A 513 -9.94 19.86 1.91
C ASN A 513 -8.54 20.38 2.26
N LEU A 514 -8.26 20.68 3.53
CA LEU A 514 -6.93 21.10 3.99
C LEU A 514 -5.93 19.95 3.84
N TRP A 515 -6.29 18.76 4.34
CA TRP A 515 -5.48 17.55 4.17
C TRP A 515 -5.37 17.16 2.69
N ALA A 516 -6.47 17.20 1.93
CA ALA A 516 -6.44 16.85 0.51
C ALA A 516 -5.52 17.77 -0.29
N THR A 517 -5.50 19.07 0.02
CA THR A 517 -4.60 20.06 -0.59
C THR A 517 -3.15 19.77 -0.21
N TYR A 518 -2.85 19.58 1.08
CA TYR A 518 -1.54 19.17 1.57
C TYR A 518 -1.01 17.93 0.84
N LYS A 519 -1.82 16.86 0.80
CA LYS A 519 -1.46 15.58 0.17
C LYS A 519 -1.25 15.72 -1.33
N SER A 520 -2.04 16.56 -2.00
CA SER A 520 -1.90 16.83 -3.43
C SER A 520 -0.55 17.47 -3.76
N ARG A 521 -0.08 18.40 -2.94
CA ARG A 521 1.21 19.07 -3.12
C ARG A 521 2.39 18.12 -2.90
N VAL A 522 2.35 17.32 -1.83
CA VAL A 522 3.36 16.28 -1.57
C VAL A 522 3.40 15.30 -2.74
N SER A 523 2.24 14.75 -3.14
CA SER A 523 2.14 13.80 -4.26
C SER A 523 2.68 14.40 -5.56
N THR A 524 2.40 15.67 -5.84
CA THR A 524 2.91 16.37 -7.03
C THR A 524 4.45 16.36 -7.05
N VAL A 525 5.09 16.72 -5.93
CA VAL A 525 6.54 16.77 -5.85
C VAL A 525 7.16 15.39 -6.02
N LEU A 526 6.57 14.36 -5.43
CA LEU A 526 7.06 12.98 -5.55
C LEU A 526 6.85 12.40 -6.96
N GLN A 527 5.75 12.75 -7.64
CA GLN A 527 5.47 12.34 -9.02
C GLN A 527 6.38 13.03 -10.05
N GLU A 528 6.80 14.28 -9.80
CA GLU A 528 7.59 15.11 -10.71
C GLU A 528 9.10 15.06 -10.42
N SER A 529 9.55 14.11 -9.60
CA SER A 529 10.95 13.91 -9.25
C SER A 529 11.34 12.43 -9.20
N ASP A 530 12.64 12.17 -9.22
CA ASP A 530 13.19 10.82 -9.12
C ASP A 530 13.59 10.51 -7.68
N PHE A 531 13.04 9.44 -7.10
CA PHE A 531 13.50 8.90 -5.81
C PHE A 531 15.00 8.57 -5.86
N PHE A 532 15.75 8.99 -4.85
CA PHE A 532 17.17 8.71 -4.69
C PHE A 532 17.38 7.60 -3.67
N ALA A 533 18.02 6.52 -4.07
CA ALA A 533 18.52 5.47 -3.19
C ALA A 533 19.90 5.01 -3.66
N ASP A 534 20.79 4.75 -2.71
CA ASP A 534 22.16 4.29 -2.93
C ASP A 534 22.39 2.84 -2.48
N ILE A 535 21.41 2.27 -1.77
CA ILE A 535 21.42 0.91 -1.23
C ILE A 535 20.33 0.06 -1.90
N ALA A 536 20.69 -1.11 -2.39
CA ALA A 536 19.74 -2.14 -2.78
C ALA A 536 19.68 -3.22 -1.69
N VAL A 537 18.48 -3.70 -1.34
CA VAL A 537 18.27 -4.73 -0.31
C VAL A 537 17.62 -5.96 -0.93
N MET A 538 18.24 -7.12 -0.78
CA MET A 538 17.70 -8.39 -1.22
C MET A 538 17.24 -9.19 0.00
N HIS A 539 15.98 -9.61 0.01
CA HIS A 539 15.44 -10.51 1.02
C HIS A 539 15.58 -11.97 0.57
N PRO A 540 15.56 -12.94 1.49
CA PRO A 540 15.82 -14.35 1.17
C PRO A 540 14.54 -15.04 0.67
N LEU A 541 14.03 -14.59 -0.47
CA LEU A 541 12.75 -15.05 -1.02
C LEU A 541 12.73 -16.55 -1.26
N ALA A 542 13.78 -17.07 -1.89
CA ALA A 542 13.88 -18.48 -2.21
C ALA A 542 13.95 -19.35 -0.96
N ASP A 543 14.74 -18.94 0.04
CA ASP A 543 14.82 -19.64 1.33
C ASP A 543 13.47 -19.64 2.05
N MET A 544 12.80 -18.48 2.11
CA MET A 544 11.48 -18.37 2.72
C MET A 544 10.46 -19.32 2.07
N TRP A 545 10.42 -19.39 0.74
CA TRP A 545 9.47 -20.24 0.02
C TRP A 545 9.79 -21.72 0.10
N THR A 546 11.07 -22.05 0.16
CA THR A 546 11.56 -23.42 0.37
C THR A 546 11.08 -23.95 1.73
N ILE A 547 11.14 -23.11 2.78
CA ILE A 547 10.83 -23.52 4.16
C ILE A 547 9.34 -23.38 4.49
N HIS A 548 8.70 -22.28 4.07
CA HIS A 548 7.38 -21.85 4.55
C HIS A 548 6.35 -21.64 3.42
N GLY A 549 6.73 -21.82 2.16
CA GLY A 549 5.92 -21.43 1.00
C GLY A 549 5.78 -19.91 0.84
N PRO A 550 4.99 -19.44 -0.13
CA PRO A 550 4.75 -18.02 -0.37
C PRO A 550 4.21 -17.28 0.85
N GLN A 551 4.84 -16.16 1.22
CA GLN A 551 4.42 -15.29 2.33
C GLN A 551 4.59 -13.83 1.91
N ARG A 552 3.65 -13.30 1.12
CA ARG A 552 3.74 -11.92 0.57
C ARG A 552 2.38 -11.23 0.51
N ASP A 553 1.56 -11.54 1.50
CA ASP A 553 0.37 -10.78 1.83
C ASP A 553 0.79 -9.48 2.54
N PRO A 554 -0.07 -8.45 2.57
CA PRO A 554 0.17 -7.19 3.29
C PRO A 554 0.42 -7.40 4.79
N PHE A 555 -0.15 -8.48 5.33
CA PHE A 555 -0.03 -8.92 6.72
C PHE A 555 0.41 -10.39 6.76
N PRO A 556 1.68 -10.67 6.44
CA PRO A 556 2.14 -12.05 6.38
C PRO A 556 2.11 -12.67 7.78
N SER A 557 1.59 -13.89 7.91
CA SER A 557 1.57 -14.61 9.20
C SER A 557 2.96 -14.95 9.74
N LEU A 558 3.99 -14.83 8.88
CA LEU A 558 5.38 -15.07 9.19
C LEU A 558 6.29 -14.00 8.60
N HIS A 559 7.22 -13.51 9.40
CA HIS A 559 8.31 -12.64 8.97
C HIS A 559 9.59 -13.45 8.85
N TYR A 560 10.21 -13.47 7.66
CA TYR A 560 11.44 -14.21 7.43
C TYR A 560 12.48 -13.40 6.63
N PRO A 561 13.65 -13.09 7.22
CA PRO A 561 13.89 -13.12 8.67
C PRO A 561 12.98 -12.12 9.39
N SER A 562 12.84 -12.24 10.71
CA SER A 562 11.86 -11.48 11.50
C SER A 562 11.95 -9.96 11.34
N TYR A 563 13.14 -9.44 11.03
CA TYR A 563 13.44 -8.01 10.93
C TYR A 563 13.38 -7.44 9.50
N GLN A 564 13.22 -8.24 8.44
CA GLN A 564 13.45 -7.76 7.07
C GLN A 564 12.58 -6.55 6.69
N TYR A 565 11.32 -6.53 7.13
CA TYR A 565 10.37 -5.47 6.80
C TYR A 565 10.67 -4.13 7.48
N HIS A 566 11.56 -4.10 8.47
CA HIS A 566 11.99 -2.90 9.19
C HIS A 566 13.33 -2.34 8.69
N VAL A 567 14.05 -3.07 7.82
CA VAL A 567 15.39 -2.66 7.35
C VAL A 567 15.34 -1.33 6.61
N TRP A 568 14.33 -1.13 5.76
CA TRP A 568 14.20 0.12 5.00
C TRP A 568 13.93 1.33 5.91
N GLU A 569 13.18 1.15 7.01
CA GLU A 569 12.91 2.19 8.00
C GLU A 569 14.20 2.61 8.69
N ALA A 570 15.00 1.63 9.13
CA ALA A 570 16.29 1.88 9.76
C ALA A 570 17.27 2.63 8.85
N ILE A 571 17.23 2.33 7.54
CA ILE A 571 18.02 3.03 6.52
C ILE A 571 17.57 4.50 6.39
N HIS A 572 16.26 4.73 6.31
CA HIS A 572 15.67 6.07 6.20
C HIS A 572 15.96 6.91 7.44
N GLN A 573 15.76 6.35 8.63
CA GLN A 573 16.00 6.96 9.94
C GLN A 573 17.47 7.34 10.18
N ASN A 574 18.41 6.73 9.45
CA ASN A 574 19.85 7.03 9.51
C ASN A 574 20.37 7.87 8.31
N GLY A 575 19.49 8.39 7.46
CA GLY A 575 19.87 9.37 6.43
C GLY A 575 20.29 8.80 5.07
N ASN A 576 19.99 7.52 4.82
CA ASN A 576 20.10 6.88 3.50
C ASN A 576 18.71 6.48 3.00
N SER A 577 18.62 5.96 1.78
CA SER A 577 17.41 5.34 1.24
C SER A 577 17.77 4.09 0.48
N CYS A 578 16.81 3.16 0.40
CA CYS A 578 17.00 1.91 -0.31
C CYS A 578 15.86 1.59 -1.26
N ASP A 579 16.09 0.65 -2.16
CA ASP A 579 15.04 -0.11 -2.84
C ASP A 579 15.26 -1.62 -2.60
N TYR A 580 14.19 -2.40 -2.58
CA TYR A 580 14.32 -3.85 -2.64
C TYR A 580 14.75 -4.26 -4.05
N ILE A 581 15.48 -5.37 -4.17
CA ILE A 581 15.96 -5.89 -5.45
C ILE A 581 15.69 -7.39 -5.57
N SER A 582 15.46 -7.88 -6.78
CA SER A 582 15.37 -9.31 -7.09
C SER A 582 16.62 -9.79 -7.83
N GLU A 583 16.82 -11.10 -7.83
CA GLU A 583 17.89 -11.76 -8.59
C GLU A 583 17.86 -11.40 -10.08
N ASN A 584 16.67 -11.34 -10.68
CA ASN A 584 16.49 -10.99 -12.08
C ASN A 584 16.99 -9.56 -12.38
N VAL A 585 16.69 -8.61 -11.49
CA VAL A 585 17.19 -7.23 -11.62
C VAL A 585 18.72 -7.20 -11.54
N ILE A 586 19.32 -7.96 -10.62
CA ILE A 586 20.79 -8.07 -10.51
C ILE A 586 21.39 -8.62 -11.81
N GLN A 587 20.86 -9.75 -12.32
CA GLN A 587 21.35 -10.42 -13.53
C GLN A 587 21.26 -9.54 -14.78
N GLN A 588 20.25 -8.68 -14.87
CA GLN A 588 20.06 -7.76 -15.99
C GLN A 588 20.75 -6.41 -15.82
N SER A 589 21.39 -6.17 -14.68
CA SER A 589 22.09 -4.91 -14.40
C SER A 589 23.42 -4.81 -15.13
N SER A 590 23.83 -3.57 -15.36
CA SER A 590 25.21 -3.25 -15.76
C SER A 590 26.01 -2.72 -14.58
N PHE A 591 27.33 -2.90 -14.60
CA PHE A 591 28.20 -2.55 -13.48
C PHE A 591 29.26 -1.55 -13.91
N LYS A 592 29.30 -0.39 -13.25
CA LYS A 592 30.25 0.68 -13.62
C LYS A 592 30.55 1.60 -12.45
N LYS A 593 31.86 1.88 -12.24
CA LYS A 593 32.36 2.83 -11.22
C LYS A 593 31.72 2.59 -9.84
N GLY A 594 31.75 1.34 -9.37
CA GLY A 594 31.22 0.94 -8.07
C GLY A 594 29.69 0.91 -7.97
N ASN A 595 28.95 1.00 -9.09
CA ASN A 595 27.49 0.99 -9.08
C ASN A 595 26.93 -0.22 -9.84
N LEU A 596 25.90 -0.84 -9.27
CA LEU A 596 24.90 -1.65 -9.95
C LEU A 596 23.90 -0.70 -10.61
N ILE A 597 23.67 -0.87 -11.91
CA ILE A 597 22.84 0.03 -12.73
C ILE A 597 21.77 -0.79 -13.43
N PHE A 598 20.52 -0.56 -13.05
CA PHE A 598 19.34 -1.08 -13.73
C PHE A 598 18.52 0.10 -14.27
N ASN A 599 18.35 0.18 -15.59
CA ASN A 599 17.75 1.33 -16.26
C ASN A 599 18.41 2.66 -15.82
N ASN A 600 17.64 3.56 -15.20
CA ASN A 600 18.14 4.84 -14.69
C ASN A 600 18.53 4.81 -13.19
N ARG A 601 18.36 3.67 -12.52
CA ARG A 601 18.68 3.50 -11.09
C ARG A 601 20.11 3.04 -10.88
N LYS A 602 20.72 3.49 -9.77
CA LYS A 602 22.13 3.25 -9.47
C LYS A 602 22.29 3.01 -7.97
N TYR A 603 22.90 1.88 -7.62
CA TYR A 603 23.13 1.49 -6.23
C TYR A 603 24.61 1.14 -6.06
N ASN A 604 25.26 1.72 -5.06
CA ASN A 604 26.67 1.45 -4.77
C ASN A 604 26.86 0.39 -3.68
N THR A 605 25.78 0.04 -2.98
CA THR A 605 25.76 -0.92 -1.89
C THR A 605 24.63 -1.92 -2.12
N LEU A 606 24.92 -3.21 -1.97
CA LEU A 606 23.95 -4.31 -2.01
C LEU A 606 24.00 -5.06 -0.68
N MET A 607 22.85 -5.13 0.01
CA MET A 607 22.67 -5.86 1.26
C MET A 607 21.85 -7.13 1.01
N LEU A 608 22.36 -8.30 1.43
CA LEU A 608 21.66 -9.57 1.35
C LEU A 608 21.25 -10.01 2.77
N LEU A 609 19.94 -10.07 3.02
CA LEU A 609 19.39 -10.43 4.32
C LEU A 609 19.25 -11.94 4.44
N GLU A 610 20.12 -12.60 5.22
CA GLU A 610 20.08 -14.04 5.49
C GLU A 610 19.88 -14.94 4.24
N VAL A 611 20.42 -14.51 3.10
CA VAL A 611 20.30 -15.26 1.84
C VAL A 611 21.24 -16.45 1.88
N GLU A 612 20.69 -17.65 1.87
CA GLU A 612 21.45 -18.90 1.73
C GLU A 612 21.36 -19.45 0.31
N SER A 613 20.18 -19.33 -0.30
CA SER A 613 19.89 -19.82 -1.64
C SER A 613 19.93 -18.70 -2.68
N MET A 614 20.71 -18.89 -3.75
CA MET A 614 20.87 -17.91 -4.83
C MET A 614 21.05 -18.63 -6.18
N MET A 615 20.50 -18.08 -7.25
CA MET A 615 20.73 -18.61 -8.60
C MET A 615 22.23 -18.50 -8.96
N PRO A 616 22.84 -19.53 -9.56
CA PRO A 616 24.26 -19.49 -9.94
C PRO A 616 24.61 -18.30 -10.84
N ALA A 617 23.69 -17.90 -11.73
CA ALA A 617 23.87 -16.73 -12.59
C ALA A 617 23.95 -15.42 -11.78
N THR A 618 23.16 -15.28 -10.72
CA THR A 618 23.23 -14.13 -9.81
C THR A 618 24.56 -14.11 -9.08
N ALA A 619 24.99 -15.25 -8.52
CA ALA A 619 26.26 -15.35 -7.78
C ALA A 619 27.46 -14.95 -8.65
N GLU A 620 27.50 -15.39 -9.90
CA GLU A 620 28.54 -14.98 -10.85
C GLU A 620 28.43 -13.50 -11.24
N THR A 621 27.21 -12.96 -11.35
CA THR A 621 26.99 -11.55 -11.64
C THR A 621 27.50 -10.65 -10.50
N LEU A 622 27.38 -11.09 -9.24
CA LEU A 622 27.90 -10.35 -8.09
C LEU A 622 29.43 -10.16 -8.15
N VAL A 623 30.17 -11.06 -8.81
CA VAL A 623 31.62 -10.92 -9.03
C VAL A 623 31.92 -9.63 -9.80
N GLU A 624 31.14 -9.32 -10.83
CA GLU A 624 31.34 -8.12 -11.64
C GLU A 624 30.97 -6.84 -10.88
N PHE A 625 29.96 -6.90 -10.01
CA PHE A 625 29.60 -5.77 -9.13
C PHE A 625 30.74 -5.38 -8.16
N VAL A 626 31.29 -6.36 -7.44
CA VAL A 626 32.36 -6.09 -6.46
C VAL A 626 33.65 -5.68 -7.16
N LYS A 627 33.95 -6.26 -8.32
CA LYS A 627 35.13 -5.96 -9.15
C LYS A 627 35.19 -4.51 -9.61
N VAL A 628 34.04 -3.89 -9.91
CA VAL A 628 34.00 -2.46 -10.26
C VAL A 628 34.01 -1.54 -9.03
N GLY A 629 34.06 -2.08 -7.81
CA GLY A 629 34.14 -1.34 -6.55
C GLY A 629 32.82 -1.24 -5.77
N GLY A 630 31.80 -2.02 -6.13
CA GLY A 630 30.54 -2.07 -5.37
C GLY A 630 30.71 -2.70 -4.00
N LYS A 631 29.92 -2.27 -3.00
CA LYS A 631 29.93 -2.84 -1.65
C LYS A 631 28.88 -3.94 -1.52
N LEU A 632 29.29 -5.14 -1.12
CA LEU A 632 28.42 -6.28 -0.87
C LEU A 632 28.40 -6.59 0.62
N ILE A 633 27.21 -6.63 1.23
CA ILE A 633 27.03 -6.85 2.66
C ILE A 633 26.15 -8.09 2.85
N PHE A 634 26.69 -9.11 3.50
CA PHE A 634 25.94 -10.28 3.96
C PHE A 634 25.48 -10.03 5.39
N VAL A 635 24.18 -10.17 5.65
CA VAL A 635 23.59 -10.04 6.99
C VAL A 635 23.24 -11.43 7.51
N GLY A 636 23.91 -11.87 8.57
CA GLY A 636 23.66 -13.12 9.30
C GLY A 636 24.05 -14.41 8.56
N LYS A 637 23.85 -14.50 7.25
CA LYS A 637 24.17 -15.68 6.43
C LYS A 637 24.74 -15.31 5.07
N GLU A 638 25.44 -16.26 4.46
CA GLU A 638 26.03 -16.14 3.13
C GLU A 638 25.42 -17.16 2.16
N PRO A 639 25.27 -16.79 0.87
CA PRO A 639 24.80 -17.73 -0.14
C PRO A 639 25.78 -18.88 -0.31
N HIS A 640 25.28 -20.11 -0.28
CA HIS A 640 26.11 -21.32 -0.43
C HIS A 640 25.40 -22.45 -1.17
N LYS A 641 24.16 -22.24 -1.60
CA LYS A 641 23.38 -23.19 -2.38
C LYS A 641 22.51 -22.48 -3.41
N SER A 642 22.03 -23.23 -4.39
CA SER A 642 21.01 -22.85 -5.34
C SER A 642 19.61 -23.16 -4.78
N PRO A 643 18.51 -22.64 -5.33
CA PRO A 643 17.17 -22.91 -4.79
C PRO A 643 16.45 -24.11 -5.43
N GLY A 644 16.47 -24.27 -6.75
CA GLY A 644 15.73 -25.33 -7.47
C GLY A 644 16.35 -26.73 -7.34
N PHE A 645 15.60 -27.77 -7.72
CA PHE A 645 16.02 -29.16 -7.57
C PHE A 645 16.96 -29.62 -8.69
N LYS A 646 16.65 -29.24 -9.93
CA LYS A 646 17.39 -29.74 -11.09
C LYS A 646 18.86 -29.30 -11.05
N ASP A 647 19.77 -30.27 -11.19
CA ASP A 647 21.22 -30.08 -11.20
C ASP A 647 21.76 -29.37 -9.94
N HIS A 648 21.07 -29.49 -8.79
CA HIS A 648 21.37 -28.71 -7.59
C HIS A 648 22.81 -28.88 -7.07
N ASP A 649 23.38 -30.10 -7.05
CA ASP A 649 24.76 -30.33 -6.59
C ASP A 649 25.79 -29.48 -7.37
N ALA A 650 25.66 -29.46 -8.70
CA ALA A 650 26.54 -28.68 -9.56
C ALA A 650 26.30 -27.17 -9.43
N ASN A 651 25.04 -26.77 -9.25
CA ASN A 651 24.67 -25.37 -9.07
C ASN A 651 25.10 -24.83 -7.70
N ASP A 652 25.02 -25.63 -6.65
CA ASP A 652 25.49 -25.30 -5.30
C ASP A 652 27.01 -25.10 -5.31
N GLU A 653 27.75 -25.97 -5.99
CA GLU A 653 29.19 -25.79 -6.18
C GLU A 653 29.51 -24.47 -6.89
N ARG A 654 28.77 -24.10 -7.94
CA ARG A 654 28.95 -22.83 -8.64
C ARG A 654 28.69 -21.63 -7.73
N VAL A 655 27.64 -21.67 -6.90
CA VAL A 655 27.36 -20.62 -5.92
C VAL A 655 28.51 -20.50 -4.92
N ARG A 656 28.95 -21.62 -4.32
CA ARG A 656 30.07 -21.63 -3.35
C ARG A 656 31.35 -21.08 -3.96
N GLN A 657 31.70 -21.49 -5.18
CA GLN A 657 32.88 -21.00 -5.88
C GLN A 657 32.81 -19.50 -6.18
N ALA A 658 31.66 -19.00 -6.63
CA ALA A 658 31.49 -17.57 -6.89
C ALA A 658 31.62 -16.73 -5.61
N ILE A 659 30.97 -17.15 -4.51
CA ILE A 659 31.02 -16.44 -3.23
C ILE A 659 32.42 -16.48 -2.59
N SER A 660 33.10 -17.64 -2.60
CA SER A 660 34.50 -17.75 -2.13
C SER A 660 35.42 -16.82 -2.93
N ARG A 661 35.31 -16.82 -4.27
CA ARG A 661 36.09 -15.94 -5.15
C ARG A 661 35.89 -14.46 -4.84
N ILE A 662 34.65 -14.04 -4.60
CA ILE A 662 34.31 -12.66 -4.21
C ILE A 662 35.03 -12.27 -2.92
N LYS A 663 34.95 -13.13 -1.88
CA LYS A 663 35.56 -12.88 -0.57
C LYS A 663 37.09 -12.84 -0.63
N GLU A 664 37.70 -13.76 -1.37
CA GLU A 664 39.16 -13.87 -1.48
C GLU A 664 39.76 -12.75 -2.34
N SER A 665 39.10 -12.38 -3.44
CA SER A 665 39.63 -11.40 -4.39
C SER A 665 39.33 -9.96 -4.01
N TYR A 666 38.25 -9.70 -3.25
CA TYR A 666 37.77 -8.35 -2.95
C TYR A 666 37.40 -8.14 -1.47
N PRO A 667 38.28 -8.48 -0.51
CA PRO A 667 37.96 -8.44 0.93
C PRO A 667 37.63 -7.04 1.47
N SER A 668 38.03 -5.97 0.78
CA SER A 668 37.69 -4.58 1.17
C SER A 668 36.32 -4.10 0.68
N GLN A 669 35.66 -4.88 -0.19
CA GLN A 669 34.35 -4.57 -0.78
C GLN A 669 33.24 -5.44 -0.17
N VAL A 670 33.60 -6.52 0.54
CA VAL A 670 32.69 -7.55 1.00
C VAL A 670 32.68 -7.56 2.53
N PHE A 671 31.49 -7.46 3.11
CA PHE A 671 31.31 -7.36 4.56
C PHE A 671 30.35 -8.44 5.03
N PHE A 672 30.62 -8.97 6.21
CA PHE A 672 29.68 -9.78 6.97
C PHE A 672 29.29 -9.03 8.23
N VAL A 673 27.99 -8.95 8.51
CA VAL A 673 27.44 -8.30 9.69
C VAL A 673 26.39 -9.20 10.32
N GLU A 674 26.26 -9.16 11.64
CA GLU A 674 25.26 -9.93 12.37
C GLU A 674 23.84 -9.38 12.12
N ALA A 675 22.84 -10.24 12.33
CA ALA A 675 21.44 -9.83 12.32
C ALA A 675 21.15 -8.77 13.40
N PRO A 676 20.19 -7.84 13.18
CA PRO A 676 19.90 -6.77 14.12
C PRO A 676 19.32 -7.29 15.45
N VAL A 677 19.77 -6.68 16.55
CA VAL A 677 19.04 -6.67 17.83
C VAL A 677 18.17 -5.42 17.93
N GLU A 678 18.74 -4.26 17.58
CA GLU A 678 18.07 -2.95 17.57
C GLU A 678 18.30 -2.25 16.23
N MET A 679 17.23 -1.99 15.48
CA MET A 679 17.31 -1.66 14.05
C MET A 679 18.13 -0.40 13.74
N ILE A 680 17.87 0.70 14.46
CA ILE A 680 18.49 2.01 14.17
C ILE A 680 19.98 1.99 14.47
N SER A 681 20.36 1.48 15.65
CA SER A 681 21.76 1.42 16.08
C SER A 681 22.54 0.40 15.25
N TRP A 682 21.91 -0.73 14.90
CA TRP A 682 22.47 -1.73 13.99
C TRP A 682 22.85 -1.12 12.64
N PHE A 683 21.93 -0.42 11.96
CA PHE A 683 22.26 0.16 10.66
C PHE A 683 23.32 1.28 10.76
N ARG A 684 23.31 2.07 11.85
CA ARG A 684 24.37 3.05 12.12
C ARG A 684 25.75 2.40 12.25
N GLN A 685 25.85 1.23 12.87
CA GLN A 685 27.09 0.47 12.95
C GLN A 685 27.52 -0.06 11.57
N ILE A 686 26.58 -0.53 10.75
CA ILE A 686 26.84 -0.92 9.36
C ILE A 686 27.42 0.26 8.56
N GLN A 687 26.85 1.46 8.70
CA GLN A 687 27.39 2.66 8.04
C GLN A 687 28.86 2.90 8.40
N GLN A 688 29.22 2.77 9.68
CA GLN A 688 30.58 2.96 10.17
C GLN A 688 31.53 1.86 9.68
N GLN A 689 31.14 0.59 9.84
CA GLN A 689 31.94 -0.57 9.47
C GLN A 689 32.18 -0.64 7.95
N CYS A 690 31.14 -0.39 7.16
CA CYS A 690 31.16 -0.55 5.72
C CYS A 690 31.52 0.76 4.99
N GLY A 691 31.66 1.89 5.70
CA GLY A 691 31.91 3.20 5.11
C GLY A 691 30.77 3.64 4.17
N ILE A 692 29.53 3.43 4.58
CA ILE A 692 28.34 3.96 3.88
C ILE A 692 28.12 5.39 4.37
N VAL A 693 28.05 6.33 3.43
CA VAL A 693 27.89 7.76 3.75
C VAL A 693 26.41 8.14 3.59
N PRO A 694 25.75 8.67 4.63
CA PRO A 694 24.39 9.18 4.50
C PRO A 694 24.40 10.46 3.65
N TYR A 695 23.41 10.60 2.77
CA TYR A 695 23.21 11.84 2.02
C TYR A 695 22.64 12.96 2.91
N MET A 696 22.03 12.58 4.04
CA MET A 696 21.56 13.47 5.10
C MET A 696 22.08 12.92 6.44
N LYS A 697 23.21 13.44 6.93
CA LYS A 697 23.78 12.98 8.20
C LYS A 697 22.96 13.53 9.37
N ILE A 698 22.28 12.66 10.09
CA ILE A 698 21.51 12.98 11.30
C ILE A 698 22.39 12.75 12.52
N ASP A 699 22.47 13.72 13.43
CA ASP A 699 23.26 13.66 14.65
C ASP A 699 22.75 12.57 15.61
N ALA A 700 21.45 12.61 15.90
CA ALA A 700 20.72 11.69 16.78
C ALA A 700 19.50 11.10 16.04
N PRO A 701 19.68 9.97 15.32
CA PRO A 701 18.58 9.22 14.73
C PRO A 701 17.49 8.90 15.77
N SER A 702 16.23 9.02 15.36
CA SER A 702 15.07 8.78 16.21
C SER A 702 14.13 7.78 15.53
N PRO A 703 13.48 6.87 16.27
CA PRO A 703 12.47 5.98 15.72
C PRO A 703 11.26 6.72 15.13
N TYR A 704 11.06 7.99 15.52
CA TYR A 704 9.94 8.80 15.05
C TYR A 704 10.29 9.69 13.85
N ILE A 705 11.58 9.80 13.51
CA ILE A 705 12.04 10.65 12.41
C ILE A 705 12.48 9.80 11.24
N SER A 706 11.77 9.93 10.12
CA SER A 706 12.11 9.27 8.86
C SER A 706 12.18 10.29 7.74
N GLN A 707 12.94 9.96 6.70
CA GLN A 707 13.17 10.87 5.58
C GLN A 707 13.42 10.11 4.28
N ILE A 708 13.08 10.77 3.18
CA ILE A 708 13.44 10.35 1.82
C ILE A 708 14.00 11.52 1.02
N ARG A 709 14.88 11.21 0.06
CA ARG A 709 15.43 12.16 -0.89
C ARG A 709 14.92 11.89 -2.30
N HIS A 710 14.53 12.96 -2.97
CA HIS A 710 14.22 13.00 -4.39
C HIS A 710 15.14 13.99 -5.11
N GLN A 711 15.23 13.86 -6.42
CA GLN A 711 15.99 14.78 -7.26
C GLN A 711 15.25 15.08 -8.56
N THR A 712 15.33 16.32 -9.04
CA THR A 712 14.83 16.70 -10.37
C THR A 712 15.57 17.93 -10.89
N GLY A 713 16.12 17.84 -12.09
CA GLY A 713 17.00 18.87 -12.64
C GLY A 713 18.17 19.18 -11.69
N ASP A 714 18.21 20.42 -11.22
CA ASP A 714 19.21 20.95 -10.28
C ASP A 714 18.74 20.94 -8.82
N LYS A 715 17.59 20.32 -8.50
CA LYS A 715 16.99 20.35 -7.16
C LYS A 715 17.21 19.05 -6.42
N ASP A 716 17.66 19.15 -5.18
CA ASP A 716 17.60 18.06 -4.19
C ASP A 716 16.44 18.32 -3.24
N ILE A 717 15.57 17.33 -3.07
CA ILE A 717 14.31 17.46 -2.35
C ILE A 717 14.31 16.47 -1.20
N TYR A 718 14.02 16.93 0.00
CA TYR A 718 13.96 16.12 1.21
C TYR A 718 12.57 16.21 1.82
N PHE A 719 11.91 15.06 1.97
CA PHE A 719 10.66 14.95 2.72
C PHE A 719 10.98 14.28 4.05
N ILE A 720 10.79 15.02 5.14
CA ILE A 720 11.18 14.61 6.50
C ILE A 720 9.95 14.67 7.38
N THR A 721 9.70 13.65 8.19
CA THR A 721 8.48 13.55 9.01
C THR A 721 8.81 13.22 10.46
N ASN A 722 8.00 13.74 11.37
CA ASN A 722 7.88 13.27 12.75
C ASN A 722 6.56 12.50 12.90
N CYS A 723 6.62 11.19 13.12
CA CYS A 723 5.44 10.36 13.35
C CYS A 723 5.04 10.24 14.83
N ASN A 724 5.67 11.00 15.73
CA ASN A 724 5.21 11.13 17.12
C ASN A 724 4.04 12.14 17.19
N PRO A 725 2.85 11.77 17.71
CA PRO A 725 1.71 12.67 17.84
C PRO A 725 1.74 13.54 19.11
N GLU A 726 2.73 13.36 19.99
CA GLU A 726 2.83 14.03 21.28
C GLU A 726 4.01 14.99 21.36
N ASP A 727 5.19 14.54 20.91
CA ASP A 727 6.45 15.27 21.16
C ASP A 727 6.98 15.98 19.92
N GLU A 728 7.44 17.22 20.12
CA GLU A 728 8.34 17.90 19.19
C GLU A 728 9.71 17.20 19.22
N ILE A 729 10.31 17.01 18.05
CA ILE A 729 11.64 16.46 17.90
C ILE A 729 12.50 17.44 17.10
N ARG A 730 13.67 17.76 17.67
CA ARG A 730 14.70 18.59 17.06
C ARG A 730 15.89 17.72 16.65
N ILE A 731 16.31 17.84 15.40
CA ILE A 731 17.50 17.16 14.88
C ILE A 731 18.48 18.16 14.28
N GLN A 732 19.77 17.81 14.29
CA GLN A 732 20.77 18.48 13.48
C GLN A 732 21.12 17.61 12.28
N ALA A 733 20.82 18.12 11.08
CA ALA A 733 21.03 17.41 9.83
C ALA A 733 22.10 18.10 8.98
N THR A 734 23.11 17.35 8.55
CA THR A 734 24.15 17.85 7.64
C THR A 734 23.98 17.23 6.25
N PHE A 735 23.86 18.10 5.25
CA PHE A 735 23.67 17.77 3.85
C PHE A 735 24.99 17.90 3.08
N ALA A 736 25.09 17.24 1.92
CA ALA A 736 26.24 17.41 1.03
C ALA A 736 26.33 18.89 0.56
N ALA A 737 27.47 19.54 0.82
CA ALA A 737 27.71 20.91 0.42
C ALA A 737 27.84 21.00 -1.12
N ASN A 738 26.78 21.48 -1.77
CA ASN A 738 26.72 21.64 -3.23
C ASN A 738 26.59 23.12 -3.66
N GLY A 739 26.68 24.07 -2.73
CA GLY A 739 26.53 25.50 -3.00
C GLY A 739 25.08 25.96 -3.22
N ARG A 740 24.08 25.08 -3.02
CA ARG A 740 22.66 25.40 -3.16
C ARG A 740 22.06 25.94 -1.86
N THR A 741 20.98 26.70 -2.01
CA THR A 741 20.26 27.31 -0.89
C THR A 741 19.13 26.38 -0.46
N PRO A 742 18.97 26.08 0.84
CA PRO A 742 17.82 25.35 1.33
C PRO A 742 16.58 26.27 1.36
N TRP A 743 15.48 25.77 0.82
CA TRP A 743 14.16 26.39 0.87
C TRP A 743 13.19 25.49 1.60
N LEU A 744 12.33 26.07 2.44
CA LEU A 744 11.17 25.39 3.00
C LEU A 744 9.99 25.58 2.05
N TRP A 745 9.48 24.50 1.49
CA TRP A 745 8.23 24.50 0.74
C TRP A 745 7.12 24.05 1.68
N ASN A 746 6.13 24.90 1.95
CA ASN A 746 5.05 24.58 2.88
C ASN A 746 3.90 23.91 2.13
N PRO A 747 3.63 22.60 2.31
CA PRO A 747 2.60 21.92 1.54
C PRO A 747 1.18 22.30 1.97
N GLU A 748 0.97 22.94 3.12
CA GLU A 748 -0.34 23.45 3.54
C GLU A 748 -0.70 24.75 2.79
N THR A 749 0.27 25.66 2.61
CA THR A 749 0.00 26.97 1.99
C THR A 749 0.36 27.03 0.51
N GLY A 750 1.33 26.24 0.05
CA GLY A 750 1.92 26.32 -1.29
C GLY A 750 3.02 27.38 -1.40
N GLU A 751 3.36 28.06 -0.31
CA GLU A 751 4.43 29.06 -0.28
C GLU A 751 5.80 28.39 -0.14
N ARG A 752 6.86 29.06 -0.62
CA ARG A 752 8.24 28.72 -0.28
C ARG A 752 8.96 29.92 0.31
N SER A 753 9.86 29.66 1.26
CA SER A 753 10.74 30.66 1.85
C SER A 753 12.13 30.06 2.07
N PRO A 754 13.21 30.86 2.12
CA PRO A 754 14.50 30.28 2.48
C PRO A 754 14.44 29.70 3.87
N TYR A 755 15.13 28.57 4.03
CA TYR A 755 15.28 27.96 5.34
C TYR A 755 16.12 28.89 6.24
N PRO A 756 15.71 29.16 7.49
CA PRO A 756 16.50 29.98 8.40
C PRO A 756 17.84 29.28 8.70
N VAL A 757 18.93 29.85 8.18
CA VAL A 757 20.24 29.19 8.15
C VAL A 757 20.99 29.33 9.48
N SER A 758 21.37 28.21 10.10
CA SER A 758 22.49 28.17 11.05
C SER A 758 23.77 27.76 10.31
N SER A 759 24.45 28.73 9.69
CA SER A 759 25.74 28.63 8.97
C SER A 759 26.06 27.31 8.21
N GLY A 760 25.92 27.29 6.88
CA GLY A 760 26.51 26.24 6.02
C GLY A 760 25.52 25.15 5.55
N SER A 761 26.01 23.92 5.35
CA SER A 761 25.21 22.77 4.91
C SER A 761 24.58 21.97 6.05
N THR A 762 24.66 22.48 7.28
CA THR A 762 24.05 21.90 8.48
C THR A 762 22.83 22.73 8.86
N LEU A 763 21.69 22.07 9.04
CA LEU A 763 20.43 22.68 9.43
C LEU A 763 19.98 22.12 10.78
N GLN A 764 19.51 22.99 11.66
CA GLN A 764 18.68 22.57 12.78
C GLN A 764 17.24 22.46 12.26
N ILE A 765 16.65 21.27 12.38
CA ILE A 765 15.29 20.99 11.88
C ILE A 765 14.38 20.72 13.06
N ASP A 766 13.41 21.61 13.25
CA ASP A 766 12.38 21.52 14.27
C ASP A 766 11.11 20.89 13.67
N LEU A 767 10.72 19.73 14.20
CA LEU A 767 9.55 18.97 13.79
C LEU A 767 8.58 18.87 14.95
N GLU A 768 7.52 19.66 14.89
CA GLU A 768 6.37 19.58 15.81
C GLU A 768 5.74 18.17 15.77
N PRO A 769 4.86 17.83 16.73
CA PRO A 769 4.11 16.58 16.70
C PRO A 769 3.39 16.39 15.35
N ALA A 770 3.44 15.17 14.80
CA ALA A 770 2.86 14.81 13.50
C ALA A 770 3.29 15.69 12.30
N ALA A 771 4.39 16.45 12.43
CA ALA A 771 4.82 17.38 11.40
C ALA A 771 5.57 16.73 10.24
N SER A 772 5.52 17.38 9.09
CA SER A 772 6.36 17.09 7.95
C SER A 772 7.02 18.36 7.42
N ARG A 773 8.17 18.22 6.77
CA ARG A 773 8.92 19.32 6.15
C ARG A 773 9.37 18.87 4.76
N LEU A 774 9.15 19.75 3.79
CA LEU A 774 9.68 19.62 2.44
C LEU A 774 10.81 20.65 2.27
N ILE A 775 12.06 20.19 2.36
CA ILE A 775 13.24 21.04 2.21
C ILE A 775 13.81 20.83 0.81
N VAL A 776 13.88 21.89 0.02
CA VAL A 776 14.33 21.86 -1.38
C VAL A 776 15.61 22.69 -1.52
N PHE A 777 16.69 22.07 -1.96
CA PHE A 777 17.95 22.75 -2.26
C PHE A 777 17.99 23.16 -3.73
N GLU A 778 18.04 24.46 -3.99
CA GLU A 778 18.09 25.05 -5.34
C GLU A 778 19.01 26.28 -5.41
N GLU A 779 19.44 26.68 -6.62
CA GLU A 779 20.31 27.85 -6.80
C GLU A 779 19.59 29.18 -6.48
N LEU A 780 20.34 30.11 -5.88
CA LEU A 780 19.85 31.42 -5.45
C LEU A 780 19.81 32.37 -6.66
N LYS A 781 18.62 32.68 -7.19
CA LYS A 781 18.50 33.53 -8.40
C LYS A 781 18.35 35.04 -8.14
N ASP A 782 17.97 35.47 -6.94
CA ASP A 782 17.85 36.90 -6.60
C ASP A 782 18.28 37.23 -5.16
N SER A 783 19.18 38.21 -5.01
CA SER A 783 19.92 38.53 -3.77
C SER A 783 19.18 39.47 -2.80
N LYS A 784 17.85 39.44 -2.76
CA LYS A 784 17.04 40.19 -1.78
C LYS A 784 16.01 39.26 -1.15
N ILE A 785 16.48 38.33 -0.33
CA ILE A 785 15.56 37.52 0.46
C ILE A 785 15.72 37.91 1.92
N SER A 786 14.68 38.53 2.47
CA SER A 786 14.59 38.74 3.91
C SER A 786 14.41 37.38 4.56
N LEU A 787 15.34 37.00 5.43
CA LEU A 787 15.09 35.93 6.39
C LEU A 787 13.81 36.29 7.15
N PRO A 788 12.85 35.37 7.30
CA PRO A 788 11.74 35.61 8.21
C PRO A 788 12.32 35.97 9.58
N ALA A 789 11.86 37.07 10.16
CA ALA A 789 12.25 37.42 11.51
C ALA A 789 11.91 36.23 12.42
N LEU A 790 12.87 35.79 13.22
CA LEU A 790 12.56 34.88 14.32
C LEU A 790 11.42 35.51 15.12
N PRO A 791 10.40 34.73 15.54
CA PRO A 791 9.39 35.19 16.46
C PRO A 791 10.05 36.01 17.57
N LEU A 792 9.58 37.23 17.79
CA LEU A 792 10.03 38.02 18.94
C LEU A 792 9.86 37.15 20.18
N GLN A 793 10.94 36.89 20.91
CA GLN A 793 10.85 36.30 22.24
C GLN A 793 9.93 37.19 23.05
N SER A 794 8.76 36.68 23.33
CA SER A 794 7.74 37.45 23.98
C SER A 794 7.93 37.48 25.49
N SER A 795 7.09 38.28 26.14
CA SER A 795 6.91 38.29 27.58
C SER A 795 6.75 36.89 28.18
N SER A 796 7.01 36.75 29.49
CA SER A 796 6.70 35.51 30.23
C SER A 796 5.29 35.01 29.88
N PRO A 797 5.12 33.75 29.42
CA PRO A 797 3.83 33.24 28.98
C PRO A 797 2.74 33.40 30.05
N VAL A 798 1.55 33.81 29.65
CA VAL A 798 0.38 33.95 30.55
C VAL A 798 -0.63 32.85 30.25
N GLU A 799 -0.90 32.02 31.26
CA GLU A 799 -1.89 30.94 31.17
C GLU A 799 -3.32 31.48 31.35
N LEU A 800 -4.25 31.02 30.51
CA LEU A 800 -5.64 31.44 30.51
C LEU A 800 -6.55 30.39 31.18
N ASN A 801 -7.01 30.66 32.40
CA ASN A 801 -7.85 29.77 33.22
C ASN A 801 -9.29 30.28 33.41
N GLY A 802 -10.26 29.37 33.62
CA GLY A 802 -11.69 29.69 33.79
C GLY A 802 -12.47 29.93 32.48
N TRP A 803 -13.15 28.95 31.90
CA TRP A 803 -13.77 29.03 30.57
C TRP A 803 -15.28 28.78 30.58
N THR A 804 -16.03 29.54 29.79
CA THR A 804 -17.41 29.18 29.43
C THR A 804 -17.38 28.30 28.20
N VAL A 805 -17.82 27.04 28.30
CA VAL A 805 -17.84 26.09 27.19
C VAL A 805 -19.28 25.84 26.75
N ARG A 806 -19.60 26.25 25.51
CA ARG A 806 -20.84 25.87 24.84
C ARG A 806 -20.61 24.61 24.02
N MET A 807 -21.34 23.55 24.35
CA MET A 807 -21.24 22.24 23.72
C MET A 807 -22.40 22.07 22.72
N ALA A 808 -22.14 22.25 21.43
CA ALA A 808 -23.13 22.06 20.36
C ALA A 808 -23.02 20.64 19.80
N HIS A 809 -23.95 19.78 20.21
CA HIS A 809 -23.94 18.36 19.92
C HIS A 809 -24.55 18.04 18.54
N ILE A 810 -24.09 16.97 17.90
CA ILE A 810 -24.53 16.56 16.55
C ILE A 810 -26.02 16.13 16.50
N ASN A 811 -26.62 15.78 17.64
CA ASN A 811 -28.05 15.51 17.78
C ASN A 811 -28.93 16.79 17.82
N GLY A 812 -28.32 17.98 17.77
CA GLY A 812 -29.00 19.28 17.83
C GLY A 812 -29.09 19.90 19.23
N GLU A 813 -28.72 19.19 20.29
CA GLU A 813 -28.68 19.74 21.65
C GLU A 813 -27.53 20.73 21.83
N SER A 814 -27.75 21.75 22.65
CA SER A 814 -26.71 22.72 23.04
C SER A 814 -26.74 22.94 24.54
N THR A 815 -25.62 22.68 25.22
CA THR A 815 -25.46 22.95 26.64
C THR A 815 -24.33 23.94 26.90
N LYS A 816 -24.32 24.57 28.08
CA LYS A 816 -23.23 25.45 28.53
C LYS A 816 -22.69 24.94 29.86
N ARG A 817 -21.37 25.07 30.05
CA ARG A 817 -20.67 24.70 31.28
C ARG A 817 -19.59 25.73 31.59
N GLU A 818 -19.42 26.05 32.87
CA GLU A 818 -18.25 26.80 33.34
C GLU A 818 -17.17 25.82 33.78
N LEU A 819 -15.93 26.07 33.39
CA LEU A 819 -14.78 25.22 33.68
C LEU A 819 -13.66 26.05 34.31
N ASP A 820 -13.36 25.83 35.59
CA ASP A 820 -12.18 26.45 36.21
C ASP A 820 -10.87 25.92 35.58
N THR A 821 -10.85 24.61 35.29
CA THR A 821 -9.74 23.91 34.64
C THR A 821 -10.22 23.16 33.40
N LEU A 822 -9.34 23.05 32.42
CA LEU A 822 -9.59 22.30 31.20
C LEU A 822 -9.61 20.79 31.48
N VAL A 823 -10.50 20.06 30.80
CA VAL A 823 -10.75 18.63 31.05
C VAL A 823 -10.95 17.87 29.73
N ASP A 824 -10.69 16.57 29.78
CA ASP A 824 -11.15 15.63 28.76
C ASP A 824 -12.62 15.28 28.99
N PHE A 825 -13.48 15.66 28.05
CA PHE A 825 -14.92 15.41 28.13
C PHE A 825 -15.29 13.93 27.97
N SER A 826 -14.36 13.08 27.50
CA SER A 826 -14.58 11.64 27.34
C SER A 826 -14.62 10.85 28.67
N VAL A 827 -14.16 11.46 29.77
CA VAL A 827 -13.94 10.77 31.05
C VAL A 827 -15.20 10.68 31.91
N LYS A 828 -16.08 11.70 31.85
CA LYS A 828 -17.27 11.77 32.70
C LYS A 828 -18.49 11.21 31.98
N SER A 829 -19.32 10.44 32.69
CA SER A 829 -20.52 9.81 32.10
C SER A 829 -21.50 10.82 31.50
N GLU A 830 -21.58 12.04 32.04
CA GLU A 830 -22.49 13.09 31.55
C GLU A 830 -21.98 13.80 30.28
N THR A 831 -20.74 13.57 29.87
CA THR A 831 -20.12 14.24 28.70
C THR A 831 -19.44 13.28 27.72
N GLN A 832 -19.19 12.02 28.11
CA GLN A 832 -18.44 11.06 27.30
C GLN A 832 -19.09 10.75 25.95
N SER A 833 -20.42 10.90 25.85
CA SER A 833 -21.18 10.71 24.61
C SER A 833 -21.04 11.88 23.64
N PHE A 834 -20.40 12.99 24.04
CA PHE A 834 -20.39 14.20 23.23
C PHE A 834 -19.70 13.97 21.88
N SER A 835 -20.36 14.41 20.81
CA SER A 835 -19.76 14.60 19.50
C SER A 835 -20.35 15.83 18.84
N GLY A 836 -19.49 16.69 18.29
CA GLY A 836 -19.92 17.93 17.65
C GLY A 836 -18.87 19.03 17.77
N ASN A 837 -19.33 20.24 18.11
CA ASN A 837 -18.47 21.42 18.26
C ASN A 837 -18.48 21.93 19.70
N LEU A 838 -17.31 22.01 20.31
CA LEU A 838 -17.10 22.67 21.60
C LEU A 838 -16.63 24.11 21.36
N TYR A 839 -17.28 25.10 21.95
CA TYR A 839 -16.90 26.50 21.84
C TYR A 839 -16.46 26.99 23.22
N TYR A 840 -15.15 27.17 23.40
CA TYR A 840 -14.55 27.76 24.59
C TYR A 840 -14.53 29.27 24.43
N GLU A 841 -15.21 29.98 25.32
CA GLU A 841 -15.46 31.42 25.25
C GLU A 841 -14.93 32.12 26.50
N LYS A 842 -14.29 33.27 26.31
CA LYS A 842 -13.69 34.06 27.40
C LYS A 842 -13.51 35.54 27.03
N THR A 843 -13.52 36.40 28.04
CA THR A 843 -12.99 37.77 27.95
C THR A 843 -11.55 37.78 28.46
N VAL A 844 -10.61 38.29 27.66
CA VAL A 844 -9.20 38.42 28.05
C VAL A 844 -8.87 39.90 28.17
N GLU A 845 -8.45 40.37 29.35
CA GLU A 845 -8.35 41.81 29.63
C GLU A 845 -7.25 42.54 28.85
N ASN A 846 -6.14 41.87 28.53
CA ASN A 846 -5.04 42.45 27.76
C ASN A 846 -4.22 41.37 27.03
N THR A 847 -4.01 41.54 25.73
CA THR A 847 -3.10 40.71 24.91
C THR A 847 -1.88 41.49 24.41
N ALA A 848 -1.69 42.74 24.88
CA ALA A 848 -0.56 43.57 24.50
C ALA A 848 0.77 42.95 24.94
N GLY A 849 1.67 42.83 23.98
CA GLY A 849 3.00 42.24 24.16
C GLY A 849 3.09 40.76 23.81
N PHE A 850 1.96 40.07 23.60
CA PHE A 850 1.92 38.68 23.16
C PHE A 850 1.69 38.59 21.64
N TYR A 851 2.36 37.65 20.97
CA TYR A 851 2.33 37.49 19.51
C TYR A 851 1.76 36.13 19.07
N TYR A 852 1.52 35.23 20.02
CA TYR A 852 1.03 33.88 19.79
C TYR A 852 0.01 33.48 20.86
N LEU A 853 -0.92 32.62 20.46
CA LEU A 853 -1.81 31.88 21.34
C LEU A 853 -1.53 30.38 21.15
N ASP A 854 -1.03 29.74 22.19
CA ASP A 854 -0.83 28.29 22.25
C ASP A 854 -2.01 27.66 22.98
N LEU A 855 -2.69 26.71 22.34
CA LEU A 855 -3.84 26.02 22.93
C LEU A 855 -3.45 24.80 23.78
N GLY A 856 -2.16 24.42 23.80
CA GLY A 856 -1.69 23.18 24.41
C GLY A 856 -2.27 21.95 23.71
N LYS A 857 -2.57 20.90 24.49
CA LYS A 857 -3.11 19.65 23.92
C LYS A 857 -4.58 19.82 23.52
N VAL A 858 -4.89 19.51 22.27
CA VAL A 858 -6.24 19.56 21.68
C VAL A 858 -6.56 18.23 21.01
N TYR A 859 -7.77 17.72 21.20
CA TYR A 859 -8.30 16.58 20.46
C TYR A 859 -9.34 17.03 19.43
N GLY A 860 -8.92 17.12 18.17
CA GLY A 860 -9.77 17.50 17.04
C GLY A 860 -9.21 18.68 16.25
N VAL A 861 -10.04 19.26 15.39
CA VAL A 861 -9.67 20.47 14.65
C VAL A 861 -10.00 21.69 15.51
N SER A 862 -9.05 22.62 15.69
CA SER A 862 -9.33 23.90 16.34
C SER A 862 -9.46 25.04 15.35
N GLU A 863 -10.29 26.02 15.68
CA GLU A 863 -10.38 27.33 15.04
C GLU A 863 -10.38 28.40 16.12
N VAL A 864 -9.69 29.51 15.89
CA VAL A 864 -9.61 30.62 16.84
C VAL A 864 -10.19 31.88 16.25
N THR A 865 -11.08 32.53 17.01
CA THR A 865 -11.61 33.85 16.72
C THR A 865 -11.29 34.81 17.86
N LEU A 866 -10.65 35.93 17.55
CA LEU A 866 -10.27 36.97 18.52
C LEU A 866 -10.91 38.29 18.11
N ASN A 867 -11.75 38.87 18.99
CA ASN A 867 -12.54 40.08 18.72
C ASN A 867 -13.34 40.03 17.41
N GLY A 868 -13.80 38.84 17.01
CA GLY A 868 -14.54 38.60 15.76
C GLY A 868 -13.68 38.35 14.52
N GLU A 869 -12.35 38.47 14.60
CA GLU A 869 -11.42 38.13 13.52
C GLU A 869 -10.98 36.66 13.61
N ASN A 870 -11.05 35.92 12.50
CA ASN A 870 -10.68 34.51 12.42
C ASN A 870 -9.16 34.38 12.18
N LEU A 871 -8.46 33.67 13.06
CA LEU A 871 -7.00 33.45 13.01
C LEU A 871 -6.59 32.19 12.24
N GLY A 872 -7.56 31.51 11.63
CA GLY A 872 -7.40 30.26 10.90
C GLY A 872 -7.77 29.04 11.73
N CYS A 873 -7.28 27.88 11.28
CA CYS A 873 -7.54 26.60 11.91
C CYS A 873 -6.26 25.75 12.00
N LYS A 874 -6.25 24.81 12.96
CA LYS A 874 -5.19 23.83 13.16
C LYS A 874 -5.84 22.45 13.24
N TRP A 875 -5.40 21.54 12.37
CA TRP A 875 -6.03 20.25 12.14
C TRP A 875 -5.11 19.07 12.51
N TYR A 876 -3.87 19.35 12.92
CA TYR A 876 -2.87 18.42 13.47
C TYR A 876 -1.77 19.21 14.21
N GLY A 877 -0.95 18.49 14.98
CA GLY A 877 0.29 19.00 15.56
C GLY A 877 0.07 20.08 16.63
N ASN A 878 0.97 21.06 16.68
CA ASN A 878 0.84 22.14 17.65
C ASN A 878 -0.29 23.11 17.26
N HIS A 879 -1.24 23.30 18.16
CA HIS A 879 -2.36 24.23 17.98
C HIS A 879 -1.95 25.66 18.40
N VAL A 880 -0.96 26.22 17.70
CA VAL A 880 -0.40 27.56 17.94
C VAL A 880 -0.84 28.53 16.85
N TYR A 881 -1.37 29.69 17.26
CA TYR A 881 -1.90 30.72 16.40
C TYR A 881 -1.11 32.01 16.52
N GLN A 882 -0.70 32.59 15.40
CA GLN A 882 -0.08 33.92 15.40
C GLN A 882 -1.15 34.99 15.61
N LEU A 883 -0.86 35.96 16.48
CA LEU A 883 -1.69 37.13 16.74
C LEU A 883 -1.22 38.29 15.86
N PRO A 884 -2.05 38.80 14.94
CA PRO A 884 -1.76 39.99 14.17
C PRO A 884 -1.40 41.18 15.07
N GLU A 885 -0.46 42.03 14.64
CA GLU A 885 0.06 43.13 15.45
C GLU A 885 -1.04 44.13 15.87
N HIS A 886 -2.07 44.33 15.04
CA HIS A 886 -3.20 45.20 15.38
C HIS A 886 -4.10 44.58 16.46
N LEU A 887 -4.22 43.25 16.51
CA LEU A 887 -4.95 42.55 17.57
C LEU A 887 -4.14 42.44 18.85
N ALA A 888 -2.81 42.30 18.76
CA ALA A 888 -1.92 42.40 19.90
C ALA A 888 -2.04 43.77 20.58
N LYS A 889 -2.33 44.86 19.86
CA LYS A 889 -2.42 46.22 20.42
C LYS A 889 -3.83 46.69 20.79
N ALA A 890 -4.87 45.92 20.47
CA ALA A 890 -6.26 46.26 20.78
C ALA A 890 -6.67 45.79 22.19
N PRO A 891 -7.56 46.51 22.91
CA PRO A 891 -8.13 46.01 24.16
C PRO A 891 -9.04 44.81 23.87
N VAL A 892 -8.63 43.61 24.28
CA VAL A 892 -9.36 42.37 23.98
C VAL A 892 -10.62 42.25 24.83
N LYS A 893 -11.72 41.81 24.22
CA LYS A 893 -13.01 41.61 24.91
C LYS A 893 -13.68 40.26 24.61
N SER A 894 -13.27 39.54 23.55
CA SER A 894 -13.78 38.18 23.32
C SER A 894 -12.77 37.29 22.59
N LEU A 895 -12.47 36.15 23.21
CA LEU A 895 -11.74 35.02 22.63
C LEU A 895 -12.72 33.84 22.52
N GLN A 896 -12.83 33.27 21.33
CA GLN A 896 -13.56 32.03 21.09
C GLN A 896 -12.63 31.00 20.43
N ILE A 897 -12.58 29.81 20.99
CA ILE A 897 -11.89 28.65 20.42
C ILE A 897 -12.94 27.59 20.14
N LYS A 898 -13.10 27.22 18.87
CA LYS A 898 -13.97 26.12 18.46
C LYS A 898 -13.15 24.86 18.27
N ILE A 899 -13.53 23.76 18.93
CA ILE A 899 -12.96 22.43 18.73
C ILE A 899 -14.02 21.54 18.07
N THR A 900 -13.71 21.01 16.89
CA THR A 900 -14.55 20.04 16.18
C THR A 900 -14.05 18.62 16.46
N THR A 901 -14.91 17.79 17.06
CA THR A 901 -14.58 16.42 17.53
C THR A 901 -14.84 15.38 16.44
N THR A 902 -14.61 14.09 16.73
CA THR A 902 -15.12 12.97 15.92
C THR A 902 -16.56 12.62 16.30
N VAL A 903 -17.19 11.65 15.60
CA VAL A 903 -18.59 11.22 15.82
C VAL A 903 -18.74 9.88 16.55
N GLY A 904 -17.63 9.17 16.78
CA GLY A 904 -17.67 7.80 17.31
C GLY A 904 -18.19 7.70 18.74
N ASN A 905 -17.91 8.69 19.60
CA ASN A 905 -18.45 8.73 20.97
C ASN A 905 -19.99 8.79 20.96
N TYR A 906 -20.59 9.63 20.12
CA TYR A 906 -22.04 9.68 19.99
C TYR A 906 -22.61 8.35 19.51
N LEU A 907 -22.04 7.77 18.45
CA LEU A 907 -22.51 6.48 17.91
C LEU A 907 -22.36 5.34 18.93
N LYS A 908 -21.31 5.37 19.77
CA LYS A 908 -21.12 4.42 20.89
C LYS A 908 -22.23 4.57 21.94
N ALA A 909 -22.72 5.79 22.17
CA ALA A 909 -23.76 6.08 23.15
C ALA A 909 -25.19 5.80 22.65
N THR A 910 -25.39 5.51 21.36
CA THR A 910 -26.71 5.23 20.75
C THR A 910 -26.87 3.73 20.43
N PRO A 911 -27.26 2.87 21.40
CA PRO A 911 -27.41 1.42 21.19
C PRO A 911 -28.47 1.04 20.14
N GLU A 912 -29.45 1.90 19.92
CA GLU A 912 -30.48 1.76 18.88
C GLU A 912 -29.91 1.93 17.46
N ASN A 913 -28.78 2.63 17.31
CA ASN A 913 -28.09 2.78 16.03
C ASN A 913 -27.25 1.53 15.72
N LYS A 914 -27.90 0.48 15.20
CA LYS A 914 -27.24 -0.80 14.92
C LYS A 914 -26.02 -0.68 14.00
N ILE A 915 -26.08 0.20 12.99
CA ILE A 915 -24.96 0.43 12.06
C ILE A 915 -23.78 1.04 12.80
N GLY A 916 -23.99 2.13 13.55
CA GLY A 916 -22.93 2.75 14.35
C GLY A 916 -22.36 1.78 15.39
N GLN A 917 -23.23 1.07 16.09
CA GLN A 917 -22.85 0.11 17.13
C GLN A 917 -22.01 -1.04 16.59
N ALA A 918 -22.27 -1.54 15.37
CA ALA A 918 -21.46 -2.58 14.75
C ALA A 918 -19.95 -2.23 14.74
N TRP A 919 -19.62 -0.93 14.68
CA TRP A 919 -18.26 -0.42 14.72
C TRP A 919 -17.82 0.03 16.13
N THR A 920 -18.66 0.75 16.86
CA THR A 920 -18.22 1.54 18.03
C THR A 920 -18.38 0.84 19.38
N HIS A 921 -19.19 -0.21 19.49
CA HIS A 921 -19.54 -0.78 20.80
C HIS A 921 -18.32 -1.29 21.58
N HIS A 922 -17.32 -1.85 20.88
CA HIS A 922 -16.07 -2.34 21.46
C HIS A 922 -15.01 -1.25 21.69
N GLN A 923 -15.16 -0.07 21.09
CA GLN A 923 -14.16 0.99 21.17
C GLN A 923 -14.15 1.66 22.56
N LYS A 924 -13.00 2.19 22.99
CA LYS A 924 -12.95 3.09 24.15
C LYS A 924 -13.58 4.43 23.80
N TRP A 925 -13.98 5.21 24.81
CA TRP A 925 -14.35 6.61 24.61
C TRP A 925 -13.11 7.37 24.11
N ALA A 926 -13.25 8.04 22.97
CA ALA A 926 -12.17 8.80 22.37
C ALA A 926 -11.97 10.11 23.15
N PRO A 927 -10.72 10.45 23.54
CA PRO A 927 -10.41 11.73 24.18
C PRO A 927 -10.97 12.91 23.38
N THR A 928 -11.55 13.89 24.08
CA THR A 928 -12.34 14.95 23.45
C THR A 928 -12.18 16.28 24.17
N GLY A 929 -11.89 17.33 23.39
CA GLY A 929 -11.79 18.70 23.89
C GLY A 929 -10.37 19.23 23.90
N MET A 930 -10.18 20.36 24.58
CA MET A 930 -8.91 21.04 24.81
C MET A 930 -8.48 20.81 26.25
N LEU A 931 -7.30 20.21 26.44
CA LEU A 931 -6.69 19.91 27.75
C LEU A 931 -5.70 21.01 28.17
N GLY A 932 -5.23 21.83 27.23
CA GLY A 932 -4.33 22.94 27.53
C GLY A 932 -2.91 22.49 27.93
N PRO A 933 -2.19 23.31 28.71
CA PRO A 933 -2.58 24.66 29.13
C PRO A 933 -2.69 25.63 27.95
N VAL A 934 -3.64 26.57 28.00
CA VAL A 934 -3.77 27.62 26.98
C VAL A 934 -2.94 28.82 27.42
N LYS A 935 -2.03 29.29 26.57
CA LYS A 935 -1.07 30.35 26.89
C LYS A 935 -1.06 31.44 25.84
N LEU A 936 -0.99 32.68 26.30
CA LEU A 936 -0.51 33.79 25.49
C LEU A 936 1.02 33.83 25.57
N MET A 937 1.67 33.82 24.41
CA MET A 937 3.11 33.95 24.25
C MET A 937 3.39 35.16 23.39
#